data_AF-A0A1E7F7N6-F1
#
_entry.id   AF-A0A1E7F7N6-F1
#
_cell.length_a   1.000
_cell.length_b   1.000
_cell.length_c   1.000
_cell.angle_alpha   90.00
_cell.angle_beta   90.00
_cell.angle_gamma   90.00
#
_symmetry.space_group_name_H-M   'P 1'
#
loop_
_entity.id
_entity.type
_entity.pdbx_description
1 polymer ?
#
loop_
_entity_poly.entity_id
_entity_poly.type
_entity_poly.pdbx_seq_one_letter_code
_entity_poly.pdbx_strand_id
1 'polypeptide(L)'
;MTMAEASSSIRGLSQDEEPQQQQPLDQKVHRHSRRLSLPANTECVFYIKDTQWEDGHHDQECACEFTTEQATYMEAGLLDTTTSTSGGSIVVPMITIDSSTVTTACSDYTAGGLISGGTIIRSSDFTVEQSIETGAMKLIIPDAAQLYVLQELSEDDNRHYKARRTRRRAVALHSGRDVGHNRNLASSTGTFETLVVRVEANKGAQPAASEMQLYNDIFDDRSSLKSQYYNCSKAQMNIIPAEGYGASTAGTTGDGNSDRTGIVTVTVDIDVDENSREPLEDQAFIAAEKLVGSPLSNFDLVIFCQPPGSGGWIGYAYVNDYRSFYNDIWCSQMSALVHEVGHNLGLDHSGMNTKGVVDALKETYGDASGMMGLSFQQDDGPDKCFNAAKNWQLGWYDNQKESYNPLNNNIGQTKQYIMNGINEYEVDGSSTGELITVRLENESSGRDDYYIGYNRANGANSGTSEAKNMILIVRKPCCGPDSYGESKKESVLTVGQSFTIERYRDSNENVIITYESVTSDLRDATISVRTTGTAPTNVPTLAPTNVPTNAPTVLTTKEPTTLPTKSPTTSPTKLNPSNVDDECTENEDFRFKNKKKKDCNWIVSSTEKISKRKKRRKKVKKICKKKQKVDGKKQRIYKWCPTACATVKMGACKSKF
;
A
#
# COMPACT_ATOMS: atom_id res chain seq x y z
N MET A 1 -74.90 -8.89 -1.94
CA MET A 1 -76.05 -8.78 -1.01
C MET A 1 -77.05 -9.86 -1.42
N THR A 2 -77.50 -10.70 -0.47
CA THR A 2 -78.61 -11.71 -0.53
C THR A 2 -78.43 -12.87 -1.53
N MET A 3 -78.76 -14.16 -1.31
CA MET A 3 -79.55 -15.00 -0.36
C MET A 3 -79.12 -16.47 -0.65
N ALA A 4 -78.93 -17.40 0.30
CA ALA A 4 -79.88 -18.35 0.93
C ALA A 4 -79.50 -19.86 0.72
N GLU A 5 -79.37 -20.55 1.86
CA GLU A 5 -79.82 -21.91 2.28
C GLU A 5 -79.81 -23.16 1.37
N ALA A 6 -78.96 -24.12 1.81
CA ALA A 6 -79.22 -25.50 2.26
C ALA A 6 -80.18 -26.49 1.53
N SER A 7 -79.67 -27.71 1.28
CA SER A 7 -80.38 -28.99 1.48
C SER A 7 -79.43 -30.20 1.49
N SER A 8 -79.69 -31.11 2.44
CA SER A 8 -79.09 -32.42 2.81
C SER A 8 -79.09 -33.50 1.70
N SER A 9 -78.30 -34.60 1.72
CA SER A 9 -78.54 -35.81 2.55
C SER A 9 -77.55 -36.99 2.27
N ILE A 10 -76.94 -37.54 3.35
CA ILE A 10 -76.80 -38.97 3.80
C ILE A 10 -75.87 -40.02 3.10
N ARG A 11 -75.07 -40.70 3.98
CA ARG A 11 -74.37 -42.03 3.98
C ARG A 11 -73.24 -42.24 2.94
N GLY A 12 -72.02 -42.72 3.24
CA GLY A 12 -71.46 -43.39 4.42
C GLY A 12 -70.78 -44.71 3.99
N LEU A 13 -69.45 -44.80 4.15
CA LEU A 13 -68.60 -45.97 4.54
C LEU A 13 -67.33 -46.25 3.71
N SER A 14 -66.20 -46.06 4.42
CA SER A 14 -65.00 -46.91 4.58
C SER A 14 -63.86 -46.99 3.55
N GLN A 15 -62.66 -46.93 4.16
CA GLN A 15 -61.39 -47.65 3.87
C GLN A 15 -60.20 -46.83 3.34
N ASP A 16 -59.31 -46.53 4.30
CA ASP A 16 -57.89 -46.90 4.38
C ASP A 16 -56.91 -46.63 3.21
N GLU A 17 -55.86 -45.91 3.59
CA GLU A 17 -54.42 -46.03 3.25
C GLU A 17 -53.95 -46.10 1.79
N GLU A 18 -53.28 -45.03 1.32
CA GLU A 18 -51.84 -45.04 0.96
C GLU A 18 -51.35 -43.62 0.56
N PRO A 19 -50.12 -43.20 0.93
CA PRO A 19 -49.54 -41.91 0.50
C PRO A 19 -48.65 -42.07 -0.74
N GLN A 20 -48.94 -41.35 -1.82
CA GLN A 20 -48.03 -41.26 -2.97
C GLN A 20 -47.11 -40.04 -2.89
N GLN A 21 -45.86 -40.36 -2.55
CA GLN A 21 -44.61 -39.90 -3.17
C GLN A 21 -44.27 -38.40 -3.11
N GLN A 22 -43.53 -38.03 -2.06
CA GLN A 22 -42.49 -37.01 -2.16
C GLN A 22 -41.35 -37.54 -3.04
N GLN A 23 -41.06 -36.82 -4.12
CA GLN A 23 -39.82 -37.00 -4.88
C GLN A 23 -38.65 -36.45 -4.05
N PRO A 24 -37.53 -37.19 -3.93
CA PRO A 24 -36.34 -36.67 -3.27
C PRO A 24 -35.64 -35.68 -4.21
N LEU A 25 -35.54 -34.41 -3.80
CA LEU A 25 -34.56 -33.51 -4.39
C LEU A 25 -33.17 -34.05 -3.99
N ASP A 26 -32.38 -34.42 -4.98
CA ASP A 26 -30.98 -34.82 -4.88
C ASP A 26 -30.19 -33.91 -3.93
N GLN A 27 -30.03 -34.36 -2.69
CA GLN A 27 -29.22 -33.72 -1.67
C GLN A 27 -27.80 -34.29 -1.76
N LYS A 28 -27.02 -33.79 -2.72
CA LYS A 28 -25.56 -33.89 -2.73
C LYS A 28 -24.96 -32.51 -2.92
N VAL A 29 -25.01 -31.71 -1.87
CA VAL A 29 -24.19 -30.50 -1.75
C VAL A 29 -23.16 -30.77 -0.66
N HIS A 30 -21.91 -30.99 -1.06
CA HIS A 30 -20.76 -30.95 -0.17
C HIS A 30 -20.69 -29.54 0.45
N ARG A 31 -21.18 -29.34 1.68
CA ARG A 31 -21.06 -28.06 2.38
C ARG A 31 -19.72 -28.02 3.11
N HIS A 32 -18.75 -27.32 2.54
CA HIS A 32 -17.43 -27.06 3.12
C HIS A 32 -17.43 -25.87 4.13
N SER A 33 -18.59 -25.26 4.42
CA SER A 33 -18.73 -24.10 5.32
C SER A 33 -19.97 -24.17 6.24
N ARG A 34 -19.88 -23.50 7.40
CA ARG A 34 -20.98 -23.22 8.35
C ARG A 34 -21.42 -21.77 8.21
N ARG A 35 -22.69 -21.48 8.47
CA ARG A 35 -23.23 -20.10 8.40
C ARG A 35 -24.07 -19.78 9.62
N LEU A 36 -23.95 -18.55 10.10
CA LEU A 36 -24.74 -18.01 11.21
C LEU A 36 -25.29 -16.64 10.81
N SER A 37 -26.62 -16.47 10.88
CA SER A 37 -27.24 -15.15 10.78
C SER A 37 -27.13 -14.41 12.10
N LEU A 38 -26.71 -13.15 12.05
CA LEU A 38 -26.54 -12.31 13.24
C LEU A 38 -27.87 -11.65 13.65
N PRO A 39 -28.00 -11.23 14.92
CA PRO A 39 -29.20 -10.55 15.40
C PRO A 39 -29.50 -9.26 14.62
N ALA A 40 -30.77 -8.85 14.63
CA ALA A 40 -31.17 -7.58 14.05
C ALA A 40 -30.41 -6.40 14.69
N ASN A 41 -30.07 -5.38 13.89
CA ASN A 41 -29.32 -4.19 14.31
C ASN A 41 -27.90 -4.49 14.82
N THR A 42 -27.28 -5.58 14.37
CA THR A 42 -25.86 -5.82 14.62
C THR A 42 -25.03 -4.70 13.97
N GLU A 43 -24.11 -4.12 14.73
CA GLU A 43 -23.15 -3.11 14.27
C GLU A 43 -21.74 -3.69 14.22
N CYS A 44 -20.95 -3.27 13.25
CA CYS A 44 -19.50 -3.44 13.24
C CYS A 44 -18.82 -2.09 13.00
N VAL A 45 -17.59 -1.92 13.49
CA VAL A 45 -16.73 -0.80 13.10
C VAL A 45 -15.96 -1.20 11.85
N PHE A 46 -16.02 -0.38 10.80
CA PHE A 46 -15.35 -0.63 9.53
C PHE A 46 -13.85 -0.33 9.62
N TYR A 47 -13.03 -1.21 9.06
CA TYR A 47 -11.59 -1.00 8.88
C TYR A 47 -11.13 -1.39 7.48
N ILE A 48 -10.07 -0.72 7.04
CA ILE A 48 -9.28 -1.09 5.88
C ILE A 48 -8.05 -1.86 6.38
N LYS A 49 -7.79 -3.02 5.77
CA LYS A 49 -6.60 -3.85 5.95
C LYS A 49 -5.76 -3.74 4.69
N ASP A 50 -4.57 -3.19 4.79
CA ASP A 50 -3.67 -3.06 3.65
C ASP A 50 -2.51 -4.05 3.78
N THR A 51 -2.28 -4.88 2.76
CA THR A 51 -1.28 -5.94 2.75
C THR A 51 -0.28 -5.73 1.62
N GLN A 52 1.01 -5.75 1.95
CA GLN A 52 2.11 -5.71 0.98
C GLN A 52 2.65 -7.11 0.69
N TRP A 53 3.02 -7.37 -0.58
CA TRP A 53 3.58 -8.65 -1.02
C TRP A 53 5.00 -8.54 -1.60
N GLU A 54 5.76 -9.64 -1.53
CA GLU A 54 7.16 -9.71 -1.98
C GLU A 54 7.37 -9.53 -3.49
N ASP A 55 6.38 -9.89 -4.31
CA ASP A 55 6.39 -9.62 -5.75
C ASP A 55 5.90 -8.20 -6.10
N GLY A 56 5.65 -7.39 -5.06
CA GLY A 56 5.37 -5.96 -5.09
C GLY A 56 3.89 -5.59 -5.25
N HIS A 57 2.97 -6.55 -5.39
CA HIS A 57 1.54 -6.20 -5.39
C HIS A 57 1.07 -5.87 -3.97
N HIS A 58 -0.10 -5.25 -3.88
CA HIS A 58 -0.80 -5.01 -2.63
C HIS A 58 -2.22 -5.52 -2.74
N ASP A 59 -2.78 -5.89 -1.59
CA ASP A 59 -4.19 -6.21 -1.44
C ASP A 59 -4.78 -5.32 -0.36
N GLN A 60 -5.84 -4.60 -0.73
CA GLN A 60 -6.67 -3.87 0.22
C GLN A 60 -7.93 -4.69 0.50
N GLU A 61 -8.06 -5.18 1.72
CA GLU A 61 -9.21 -5.92 2.22
C GLU A 61 -10.01 -5.03 3.19
N CYS A 62 -11.30 -5.30 3.32
CA CYS A 62 -12.17 -4.54 4.21
C CYS A 62 -12.60 -5.45 5.35
N ALA A 63 -12.59 -4.95 6.57
CA ALA A 63 -12.87 -5.75 7.76
C ALA A 63 -13.88 -5.05 8.67
N CYS A 64 -14.54 -5.85 9.49
CA CYS A 64 -15.47 -5.40 10.52
C CYS A 64 -14.92 -5.80 11.88
N GLU A 65 -14.79 -4.83 12.78
CA GLU A 65 -14.53 -5.08 14.19
C GLU A 65 -15.85 -5.17 14.96
N PHE A 66 -16.04 -6.27 15.69
CA PHE A 66 -17.18 -6.52 16.55
C PHE A 66 -16.81 -6.37 18.02
N THR A 67 -17.80 -6.04 18.86
CA THR A 67 -17.63 -6.06 20.31
C THR A 67 -17.39 -7.49 20.80
N THR A 68 -16.74 -7.64 21.97
CA THR A 68 -16.52 -8.94 22.61
C THR A 68 -17.82 -9.73 22.79
N GLU A 69 -18.92 -9.06 23.14
CA GLU A 69 -20.25 -9.69 23.27
C GLU A 69 -20.73 -10.28 21.95
N GLN A 70 -20.65 -9.50 20.86
CA GLN A 70 -21.07 -9.95 19.54
C GLN A 70 -20.17 -11.09 19.02
N ALA A 71 -18.86 -11.00 19.20
CA ALA A 71 -17.93 -12.04 18.79
C ALA A 71 -18.15 -13.34 19.61
N THR A 72 -18.47 -13.24 20.91
CA THR A 72 -18.87 -14.41 21.73
C THR A 72 -20.17 -15.04 21.23
N TYR A 73 -21.15 -14.24 20.82
CA TYR A 73 -22.38 -14.74 20.20
C TYR A 73 -22.07 -15.50 18.89
N MET A 74 -21.18 -14.96 18.05
CA MET A 74 -20.79 -15.59 16.79
C MET A 74 -20.15 -16.96 17.02
N GLU A 75 -19.23 -17.03 17.98
CA GLU A 75 -18.58 -18.27 18.37
C GLU A 75 -19.61 -19.30 18.85
N ALA A 76 -20.49 -18.91 19.80
CA ALA A 76 -21.51 -19.80 20.34
C ALA A 76 -22.50 -20.32 19.27
N GLY A 77 -22.83 -19.49 18.28
CA GLY A 77 -23.72 -19.88 17.17
C GLY A 77 -23.07 -20.76 16.10
N LEU A 78 -21.74 -20.76 16.00
CA LEU A 78 -20.99 -21.58 15.03
C LEU A 78 -20.47 -22.91 15.61
N LEU A 79 -20.32 -23.00 16.93
CA LEU A 79 -19.96 -24.21 17.65
C LEU A 79 -21.11 -25.24 17.61
N ASP A 80 -20.80 -26.45 17.13
CA ASP A 80 -21.67 -27.62 17.32
C ASP A 80 -21.35 -28.19 18.71
N THR A 81 -22.34 -28.28 19.59
CA THR A 81 -22.25 -28.74 20.99
C THR A 81 -21.68 -30.15 21.21
N THR A 82 -21.06 -30.79 20.21
CA THR A 82 -20.61 -32.19 20.25
C THR A 82 -19.12 -32.43 20.03
N THR A 83 -18.28 -31.42 19.77
CA THR A 83 -16.81 -31.58 19.77
C THR A 83 -16.14 -30.63 20.75
N SER A 84 -16.39 -30.87 22.03
CA SER A 84 -15.52 -30.42 23.11
C SER A 84 -14.33 -31.36 23.20
N THR A 85 -13.21 -30.96 22.60
CA THR A 85 -11.89 -31.39 23.05
C THR A 85 -10.97 -30.16 23.04
N SER A 86 -10.57 -29.77 24.26
CA SER A 86 -9.55 -28.78 24.64
C SER A 86 -9.73 -27.32 24.22
N GLY A 87 -10.50 -26.59 25.05
CA GLY A 87 -10.15 -25.29 25.61
C GLY A 87 -9.45 -24.24 24.73
N GLY A 88 -10.24 -23.40 24.07
CA GLY A 88 -9.84 -22.07 23.61
C GLY A 88 -11.06 -21.35 23.04
N SER A 89 -11.62 -20.39 23.76
CA SER A 89 -12.65 -19.50 23.22
C SER A 89 -11.96 -18.54 22.24
N ILE A 90 -12.37 -18.54 20.98
CA ILE A 90 -11.83 -17.68 19.93
C ILE A 90 -12.82 -16.55 19.69
N VAL A 91 -12.73 -15.51 20.52
CA VAL A 91 -13.32 -14.21 20.20
C VAL A 91 -12.46 -13.61 19.08
N VAL A 92 -12.85 -13.79 17.83
CA VAL A 92 -12.24 -13.05 16.70
C VAL A 92 -12.96 -11.71 16.58
N PRO A 93 -12.36 -10.59 17.00
CA PRO A 93 -13.04 -9.31 16.90
C PRO A 93 -13.07 -8.82 15.45
N MET A 94 -12.09 -9.18 14.62
CA MET A 94 -11.93 -8.65 13.27
C MET A 94 -12.29 -9.69 12.21
N ILE A 95 -13.34 -9.44 11.43
CA ILE A 95 -13.79 -10.38 10.39
C ILE A 95 -13.74 -9.69 9.02
N THR A 96 -13.07 -10.34 8.06
CA THR A 96 -13.00 -9.87 6.66
C THR A 96 -14.40 -9.83 6.03
N ILE A 97 -14.69 -8.76 5.31
CA ILE A 97 -15.99 -8.51 4.66
C ILE A 97 -16.00 -9.15 3.27
N ASP A 98 -17.09 -9.85 2.97
CA ASP A 98 -17.45 -10.33 1.64
C ASP A 98 -18.73 -9.61 1.16
N SER A 99 -18.54 -8.51 0.44
CA SER A 99 -19.61 -7.76 -0.24
C SER A 99 -19.03 -6.98 -1.42
N SER A 100 -19.64 -7.14 -2.60
CA SER A 100 -19.17 -6.41 -3.79
C SER A 100 -19.34 -4.91 -3.65
N THR A 101 -20.41 -4.47 -2.98
CA THR A 101 -20.73 -3.04 -2.82
C THR A 101 -19.82 -2.36 -1.80
N VAL A 102 -19.68 -2.96 -0.61
CA VAL A 102 -18.85 -2.39 0.47
C VAL A 102 -17.37 -2.43 0.07
N THR A 103 -16.91 -3.53 -0.54
CA THR A 103 -15.52 -3.64 -0.99
C THR A 103 -15.21 -2.65 -2.11
N THR A 104 -16.17 -2.35 -3.00
CA THR A 104 -15.99 -1.27 -4.00
C THR A 104 -15.85 0.09 -3.33
N ALA A 105 -16.70 0.41 -2.35
CA ALA A 105 -16.65 1.68 -1.61
C ALA A 105 -15.37 1.85 -0.78
N CYS A 106 -14.85 0.75 -0.24
CA CYS A 106 -13.58 0.67 0.50
C CYS A 106 -12.37 0.97 -0.41
N SER A 107 -12.41 0.54 -1.68
CA SER A 107 -11.39 0.85 -2.69
C SER A 107 -11.58 2.20 -3.40
N ASP A 108 -12.76 2.81 -3.29
CA ASP A 108 -13.06 4.10 -3.90
C ASP A 108 -12.91 5.21 -2.87
N TYR A 109 -11.67 5.69 -2.76
CA TYR A 109 -11.27 6.82 -1.93
C TYR A 109 -12.15 8.08 -2.13
N THR A 110 -12.88 8.19 -3.25
CA THR A 110 -13.74 9.33 -3.57
C THR A 110 -15.23 9.11 -3.35
N ALA A 111 -15.71 7.87 -3.12
CA ALA A 111 -17.15 7.57 -3.21
C ALA A 111 -17.84 6.99 -1.97
N GLY A 112 -17.16 6.75 -0.84
CA GLY A 112 -17.79 5.99 0.25
C GLY A 112 -18.28 6.77 1.47
N GLY A 113 -17.61 7.86 1.85
CA GLY A 113 -17.72 8.40 3.22
C GLY A 113 -17.26 7.39 4.30
N LEU A 114 -16.64 6.28 3.90
CA LEU A 114 -16.11 5.26 4.80
C LEU A 114 -14.76 5.74 5.35
N ILE A 115 -14.68 5.81 6.67
CA ILE A 115 -13.48 6.16 7.41
C ILE A 115 -13.07 4.92 8.20
N SER A 116 -11.88 4.38 7.91
CA SER A 116 -11.34 3.27 8.69
C SER A 116 -11.26 3.66 10.17
N GLY A 117 -11.87 2.85 11.05
CA GLY A 117 -12.02 3.13 12.48
C GLY A 117 -12.93 4.31 12.83
N GLY A 118 -13.65 4.90 11.86
CA GLY A 118 -14.53 6.07 12.02
C GLY A 118 -15.92 5.88 11.44
N THR A 119 -16.24 4.71 10.88
CA THR A 119 -17.56 4.39 10.34
C THR A 119 -18.07 3.09 10.93
N ILE A 120 -19.37 3.03 11.24
CA ILE A 120 -20.06 1.79 11.54
C ILE A 120 -20.91 1.32 10.36
N ILE A 121 -20.97 0.00 10.20
CA ILE A 121 -21.93 -0.67 9.33
C ILE A 121 -22.97 -1.35 10.22
N ARG A 122 -24.25 -1.03 10.03
CA ARG A 122 -25.37 -1.62 10.75
C ARG A 122 -26.25 -2.39 9.79
N SER A 123 -26.59 -3.64 10.10
CA SER A 123 -27.54 -4.43 9.30
C SER A 123 -28.35 -5.39 10.17
N SER A 124 -29.55 -5.73 9.68
CA SER A 124 -30.36 -6.84 10.20
C SER A 124 -30.03 -8.20 9.58
N ASP A 125 -29.24 -8.21 8.52
CA ASP A 125 -29.11 -9.35 7.60
C ASP A 125 -27.65 -9.81 7.44
N PHE A 126 -26.78 -9.44 8.38
CA PHE A 126 -25.43 -9.96 8.43
C PHE A 126 -25.44 -11.48 8.59
N THR A 127 -24.58 -12.14 7.82
CA THR A 127 -24.32 -13.57 7.94
C THR A 127 -22.83 -13.79 8.06
N VAL A 128 -22.40 -14.51 9.10
CA VAL A 128 -21.01 -14.98 9.21
C VAL A 128 -20.93 -16.36 8.57
N GLU A 129 -19.99 -16.55 7.65
CA GLU A 129 -19.62 -17.84 7.11
C GLU A 129 -18.27 -18.29 7.67
N GLN A 130 -18.19 -19.51 8.17
CA GLN A 130 -16.96 -20.13 8.66
C GLN A 130 -16.57 -21.33 7.78
N SER A 131 -15.33 -21.35 7.30
CA SER A 131 -14.75 -22.52 6.64
C SER A 131 -14.59 -23.68 7.62
N ILE A 132 -15.10 -24.87 7.29
CA ILE A 132 -14.95 -26.07 8.14
C ILE A 132 -13.49 -26.56 8.12
N GLU A 133 -12.79 -26.33 7.00
CA GLU A 133 -11.43 -26.83 6.80
C GLU A 133 -10.37 -25.95 7.48
N THR A 134 -10.54 -24.63 7.42
CA THR A 134 -9.52 -23.67 7.88
C THR A 134 -9.93 -22.89 9.12
N GLY A 135 -11.21 -22.94 9.52
CA GLY A 135 -11.75 -22.11 10.62
C GLY A 135 -11.93 -20.63 10.26
N ALA A 136 -11.44 -20.19 9.10
CA ALA A 136 -11.52 -18.80 8.65
C ALA A 136 -12.97 -18.30 8.56
N MET A 137 -13.20 -17.06 9.01
CA MET A 137 -14.52 -16.43 9.04
C MET A 137 -14.62 -15.28 8.03
N LYS A 138 -15.79 -15.16 7.39
CA LYS A 138 -16.14 -14.04 6.51
C LYS A 138 -17.48 -13.47 6.88
N LEU A 139 -17.57 -12.15 6.91
CA LEU A 139 -18.82 -11.43 7.11
C LEU A 139 -19.46 -11.14 5.76
N ILE A 140 -20.58 -11.77 5.49
CA ILE A 140 -21.41 -11.49 4.32
C ILE A 140 -22.31 -10.31 4.64
N ILE A 141 -22.14 -9.22 3.90
CA ILE A 141 -23.02 -8.05 3.93
C ILE A 141 -23.90 -8.08 2.67
N PRO A 142 -25.24 -7.96 2.78
CA PRO A 142 -26.09 -7.94 1.61
C PRO A 142 -25.73 -6.76 0.68
N ASP A 143 -25.55 -7.03 -0.61
CA ASP A 143 -25.22 -5.99 -1.60
C ASP A 143 -26.36 -4.98 -1.87
N ALA A 144 -27.56 -5.28 -1.38
CA ALA A 144 -28.69 -4.37 -1.43
C ALA A 144 -28.50 -3.24 -0.39
N ALA A 145 -28.14 -2.04 -0.85
CA ALA A 145 -27.88 -0.87 0.00
C ALA A 145 -29.02 -0.49 0.96
N GLN A 146 -30.27 -0.90 0.69
CA GLN A 146 -31.40 -0.71 1.61
C GLN A 146 -31.39 -1.67 2.83
N LEU A 147 -30.50 -2.67 2.86
CA LEU A 147 -30.40 -3.68 3.91
C LEU A 147 -29.27 -3.40 4.91
N TYR A 148 -28.50 -2.33 4.70
CA TYR A 148 -27.50 -1.88 5.66
C TYR A 148 -27.44 -0.34 5.71
N VAL A 149 -26.93 0.18 6.81
CA VAL A 149 -26.73 1.61 7.03
C VAL A 149 -25.25 1.85 7.28
N LEU A 150 -24.68 2.83 6.57
CA LEU A 150 -23.37 3.40 6.84
C LEU A 150 -23.55 4.65 7.68
N GLN A 151 -22.84 4.74 8.81
CA GLN A 151 -22.94 5.88 9.71
C GLN A 151 -21.54 6.26 10.22
N GLU A 152 -21.17 7.53 10.10
CA GLU A 152 -19.97 8.07 10.73
C GLU A 152 -20.13 8.04 12.25
N LEU A 153 -19.09 7.55 12.92
CA LEU A 153 -18.98 7.58 14.37
C LEU A 153 -18.61 8.99 14.81
N SER A 154 -19.24 9.45 15.89
CA SER A 154 -18.80 10.69 16.52
C SER A 154 -17.40 10.54 17.08
N GLU A 155 -16.58 11.60 17.06
CA GLU A 155 -15.18 11.55 17.52
C GLU A 155 -15.03 11.29 19.03
N ASP A 156 -16.11 11.40 19.80
CA ASP A 156 -16.20 11.06 21.22
C ASP A 156 -16.69 9.62 21.49
N ASP A 157 -17.19 8.91 20.47
CA ASP A 157 -17.58 7.49 20.61
C ASP A 157 -16.33 6.66 20.93
N ASN A 158 -16.42 5.78 21.93
CA ASN A 158 -15.26 5.01 22.38
C ASN A 158 -14.65 4.10 21.31
N ARG A 159 -15.41 3.75 20.27
CA ARG A 159 -14.97 2.94 19.14
C ARG A 159 -14.30 3.77 18.04
N HIS A 160 -14.42 5.09 18.07
CA HIS A 160 -13.78 5.95 17.08
C HIS A 160 -12.26 5.98 17.29
N TYR A 161 -11.48 5.87 16.21
CA TYR A 161 -10.02 5.81 16.30
C TYR A 161 -9.41 7.04 17.02
N LYS A 162 -9.94 8.24 16.78
CA LYS A 162 -9.54 9.46 17.50
C LYS A 162 -9.84 9.38 19.00
N ALA A 163 -11.02 8.89 19.39
CA ALA A 163 -11.41 8.76 20.80
C ALA A 163 -10.48 7.81 21.57
N ARG A 164 -10.11 6.67 20.95
CA ARG A 164 -9.14 5.72 21.51
C ARG A 164 -7.83 6.42 21.85
N ARG A 165 -7.27 7.19 20.91
CA ARG A 165 -6.02 7.94 21.11
C ARG A 165 -6.14 9.01 22.18
N THR A 166 -7.22 9.78 22.19
CA THR A 166 -7.44 10.82 23.21
C THR A 166 -7.52 10.22 24.62
N ARG A 167 -8.20 9.08 24.80
CA ARG A 167 -8.25 8.41 26.11
C ARG A 167 -6.90 7.93 26.58
N ARG A 168 -6.10 7.30 25.71
CA ARG A 168 -4.75 6.82 26.05
C ARG A 168 -3.86 7.98 26.52
N ARG A 169 -3.88 9.11 25.81
CA ARG A 169 -3.18 10.35 26.23
C ARG A 169 -3.67 10.87 27.59
N ALA A 170 -4.97 10.85 27.83
CA ALA A 170 -5.53 11.28 29.12
C ALA A 170 -5.09 10.38 30.28
N VAL A 171 -5.02 9.06 30.07
CA VAL A 171 -4.50 8.11 31.08
C VAL A 171 -3.02 8.35 31.35
N ALA A 172 -2.20 8.59 30.31
CA ALA A 172 -0.79 8.91 30.46
C ALA A 172 -0.55 10.20 31.29
N LEU A 173 -1.32 11.26 31.05
CA LEU A 173 -1.31 12.50 31.83
C LEU A 173 -1.62 12.27 33.32
N HIS A 174 -2.62 11.44 33.62
CA HIS A 174 -2.98 11.12 35.01
C HIS A 174 -1.95 10.22 35.70
N SER A 175 -1.14 9.50 34.93
CA SER A 175 -0.09 8.60 35.43
C SER A 175 1.25 9.30 35.67
N GLY A 176 1.33 10.62 35.47
CA GLY A 176 2.55 11.40 35.66
C GLY A 176 3.65 11.13 34.62
N ARG A 177 3.31 10.43 33.51
CA ARG A 177 4.19 10.29 32.35
C ARG A 177 4.18 11.63 31.59
N ASP A 178 5.35 12.11 31.17
CA ASP A 178 5.50 13.43 30.54
C ASP A 178 4.73 13.47 29.20
N VAL A 179 3.63 14.22 29.16
CA VAL A 179 2.83 14.44 27.96
C VAL A 179 2.82 15.94 27.72
N GLY A 180 3.54 16.38 26.69
CA GLY A 180 3.68 17.78 26.31
C GLY A 180 2.34 18.53 26.33
N HIS A 181 2.30 19.64 27.04
CA HIS A 181 1.09 20.43 27.25
C HIS A 181 0.69 21.24 26.01
N ASN A 182 -0.61 21.20 25.70
CA ASN A 182 -1.43 22.19 24.99
C ASN A 182 -1.47 22.23 23.45
N ARG A 183 -2.72 22.43 22.98
CA ARG A 183 -3.26 22.73 21.62
C ARG A 183 -3.46 21.51 20.74
N ASN A 184 -4.72 21.21 20.39
CA ASN A 184 -5.19 20.31 19.31
C ASN A 184 -4.07 19.60 18.52
N LEU A 185 -3.36 18.69 19.18
CA LEU A 185 -2.17 18.04 18.62
C LEU A 185 -2.65 16.99 17.63
N ALA A 186 -2.10 17.01 16.42
CA ALA A 186 -2.34 15.98 15.42
C ALA A 186 -2.26 14.58 16.05
N SER A 187 -3.11 13.65 15.59
CA SER A 187 -3.23 12.29 16.15
C SER A 187 -1.93 11.47 16.05
N SER A 188 -0.94 11.98 15.32
CA SER A 188 0.38 11.45 14.98
C SER A 188 1.54 11.91 15.89
N THR A 189 1.24 12.57 17.01
CA THR A 189 2.23 13.14 17.94
C THR A 189 2.06 12.60 19.38
N GLY A 190 3.03 12.85 20.25
CA GLY A 190 3.07 12.34 21.62
C GLY A 190 3.84 11.03 21.77
N THR A 191 3.71 10.43 22.94
CA THR A 191 4.33 9.15 23.29
C THR A 191 3.39 8.00 22.92
N PHE A 192 3.91 6.99 22.23
CA PHE A 192 3.20 5.81 21.75
C PHE A 192 3.71 4.58 22.50
N GLU A 193 2.94 4.10 23.46
CA GLU A 193 3.27 2.86 24.20
C GLU A 193 3.00 1.65 23.31
N THR A 194 4.04 0.83 23.10
CA THR A 194 4.06 -0.20 22.05
C THR A 194 4.32 -1.58 22.62
N LEU A 195 3.44 -2.53 22.32
CA LEU A 195 3.64 -3.94 22.61
C LEU A 195 4.08 -4.68 21.34
N VAL A 196 5.11 -5.50 21.45
CA VAL A 196 5.55 -6.40 20.38
C VAL A 196 5.21 -7.82 20.79
N VAL A 197 4.50 -8.52 19.91
CA VAL A 197 4.06 -9.90 20.10
C VAL A 197 4.86 -10.80 19.16
N ARG A 198 5.77 -11.59 19.71
CA ARG A 198 6.52 -12.62 19.00
C ARG A 198 5.73 -13.93 19.01
N VAL A 199 5.41 -14.47 17.84
CA VAL A 199 4.51 -15.63 17.72
C VAL A 199 5.29 -16.92 17.48
N GLU A 200 5.16 -17.88 18.37
CA GLU A 200 5.68 -19.24 18.20
C GLU A 200 4.53 -20.20 17.86
N ALA A 201 4.65 -20.92 16.76
CA ALA A 201 3.68 -21.87 16.27
C ALA A 201 4.19 -23.33 16.42
N ASN A 202 3.35 -24.30 16.07
CA ASN A 202 3.72 -25.72 16.18
C ASN A 202 4.98 -26.06 15.39
N LYS A 203 5.61 -27.17 15.77
CA LYS A 203 6.86 -27.69 15.16
C LYS A 203 8.04 -26.70 15.24
N GLY A 204 7.98 -25.74 16.16
CA GLY A 204 9.03 -24.74 16.39
C GLY A 204 9.10 -23.65 15.32
N ALA A 205 8.02 -23.45 14.55
CA ALA A 205 7.94 -22.33 13.61
C ALA A 205 7.85 -21.03 14.40
N GLN A 206 8.77 -20.10 14.16
CA GLN A 206 8.87 -18.83 14.88
C GLN A 206 9.58 -17.80 13.98
N PRO A 207 9.41 -16.49 14.23
CA PRO A 207 10.20 -15.46 13.56
C PRO A 207 11.71 -15.73 13.71
N ALA A 208 12.46 -15.44 12.65
CA ALA A 208 13.91 -15.53 12.62
C ALA A 208 14.58 -14.65 13.68
N ALA A 209 13.99 -13.49 13.98
CA ALA A 209 14.48 -12.57 14.99
C ALA A 209 14.20 -13.09 16.42
N SER A 210 15.23 -13.01 17.26
CA SER A 210 15.09 -13.21 18.71
C SER A 210 14.40 -12.02 19.38
N GLU A 211 13.92 -12.19 20.62
CA GLU A 211 13.36 -11.07 21.41
C GLU A 211 14.35 -9.89 21.53
N MET A 212 15.66 -10.16 21.63
CA MET A 212 16.68 -9.11 21.71
C MET A 212 16.80 -8.34 20.39
N GLN A 213 16.82 -9.06 19.27
CA GLN A 213 16.86 -8.40 17.95
C GLN A 213 15.63 -7.54 17.76
N LEU A 214 14.42 -8.08 17.99
CA LEU A 214 13.19 -7.30 17.91
C LEU A 214 13.21 -6.07 18.82
N TYR A 215 13.74 -6.19 20.05
CA TYR A 215 13.89 -5.04 20.94
C TYR A 215 14.81 -3.97 20.34
N ASN A 216 15.94 -4.39 19.80
CA ASN A 216 16.91 -3.48 19.18
C ASN A 216 16.32 -2.81 17.93
N ASP A 217 15.81 -3.59 16.98
CA ASP A 217 15.24 -3.12 15.72
C ASP A 217 14.08 -2.13 15.94
N ILE A 218 13.30 -2.31 17.01
CA ILE A 218 12.10 -1.49 17.30
C ILE A 218 12.41 -0.32 18.23
N PHE A 219 13.27 -0.47 19.24
CA PHE A 219 13.40 0.49 20.34
C PHE A 219 14.81 1.04 20.59
N ASP A 220 15.88 0.31 20.30
CA ASP A 220 17.21 0.63 20.85
C ASP A 220 18.26 0.96 19.80
N ASP A 221 18.21 0.32 18.63
CA ASP A 221 19.20 0.56 17.60
C ASP A 221 19.23 2.03 17.18
N ARG A 222 20.42 2.46 16.75
CA ARG A 222 20.64 3.82 16.27
C ARG A 222 19.63 4.18 15.19
N SER A 223 19.38 3.23 14.30
CA SER A 223 18.33 3.28 13.30
C SER A 223 17.33 2.18 13.65
N SER A 224 16.44 2.47 14.61
CA SER A 224 15.30 1.63 15.03
C SER A 224 13.98 2.29 14.63
N LEU A 225 12.87 1.54 14.67
CA LEU A 225 11.53 2.09 14.42
C LEU A 225 11.30 3.36 15.25
N LYS A 226 11.64 3.31 16.54
CA LYS A 226 11.58 4.43 17.46
C LYS A 226 12.42 5.60 16.98
N SER A 227 13.71 5.39 16.72
CA SER A 227 14.60 6.50 16.37
C SER A 227 14.21 7.13 15.03
N GLN A 228 13.73 6.33 14.07
CA GLN A 228 13.29 6.83 12.77
C GLN A 228 12.05 7.72 12.92
N TYR A 229 10.99 7.28 13.61
CA TYR A 229 9.81 8.13 13.87
C TYR A 229 10.14 9.36 14.70
N TYR A 230 10.99 9.22 15.72
CA TYR A 230 11.42 10.33 16.57
C TYR A 230 12.18 11.39 15.76
N ASN A 231 13.10 10.97 14.91
CA ASN A 231 13.91 11.88 14.09
C ASN A 231 13.09 12.48 12.94
N CYS A 232 12.23 11.71 12.27
CA CYS A 232 11.33 12.23 11.23
C CYS A 232 10.35 13.25 11.80
N SER A 233 9.70 12.94 12.92
CA SER A 233 8.75 13.86 13.55
C SER A 233 9.42 15.01 14.31
N LYS A 234 10.76 15.02 14.40
CA LYS A 234 11.54 16.03 15.13
C LYS A 234 11.12 16.11 16.60
N ALA A 235 11.18 14.96 17.26
CA ALA A 235 10.81 14.73 18.65
C ALA A 235 9.33 14.89 19.00
N GLN A 236 8.45 15.08 18.00
CA GLN A 236 7.01 15.21 18.24
C GLN A 236 6.31 13.87 18.42
N MET A 237 6.88 12.76 17.95
CA MET A 237 6.39 11.40 18.16
C MET A 237 7.50 10.55 18.78
N ASN A 238 7.21 9.88 19.90
CA ASN A 238 8.16 9.01 20.57
C ASN A 238 7.53 7.63 20.80
N ILE A 239 8.15 6.58 20.27
CA ILE A 239 7.72 5.19 20.48
C ILE A 239 8.46 4.64 21.71
N ILE A 240 7.73 4.05 22.66
CA ILE A 240 8.32 3.45 23.85
C ILE A 240 7.80 2.03 24.03
N PRO A 241 8.59 1.12 24.63
CA PRO A 241 8.10 -0.20 24.98
C PRO A 241 6.99 -0.14 26.01
N ALA A 242 6.04 -1.06 25.93
CA ALA A 242 5.03 -1.30 26.95
C ALA A 242 5.69 -1.84 28.24
N GLU A 243 5.90 -0.96 29.20
CA GLU A 243 6.53 -1.29 30.49
C GLU A 243 5.72 -2.35 31.25
N GLY A 244 6.42 -3.25 31.94
CA GLY A 244 5.78 -4.30 32.75
C GLY A 244 5.30 -5.54 31.98
N TYR A 245 5.44 -5.54 30.66
CA TYR A 245 5.17 -6.72 29.81
C TYR A 245 6.48 -7.26 29.24
N GLY A 246 6.59 -8.59 29.12
CA GLY A 246 7.75 -9.24 28.53
C GLY A 246 8.75 -9.79 29.55
N ALA A 247 9.81 -10.43 29.05
CA ALA A 247 10.78 -11.08 29.91
C ALA A 247 11.60 -10.05 30.71
N SER A 248 11.21 -9.82 31.97
CA SER A 248 12.16 -9.42 33.01
C SER A 248 13.08 -10.60 33.31
N THR A 249 13.88 -11.05 32.33
CA THR A 249 15.00 -11.93 32.64
C THR A 249 16.06 -11.07 33.29
N ALA A 250 15.88 -10.90 34.60
CA ALA A 250 16.92 -10.61 35.56
C ALA A 250 18.01 -11.68 35.43
N GLY A 251 18.86 -11.49 34.44
CA GLY A 251 20.19 -12.03 34.35
C GLY A 251 21.02 -10.86 33.90
N THR A 252 21.79 -10.27 34.81
CA THR A 252 22.87 -9.33 34.50
C THR A 252 23.69 -9.89 33.34
N THR A 253 23.38 -9.50 32.12
CA THR A 253 24.36 -9.42 31.05
C THR A 253 25.35 -8.34 31.49
N GLY A 254 26.64 -8.62 31.32
CA GLY A 254 27.72 -7.74 31.78
C GLY A 254 27.80 -6.38 31.05
N ASP A 255 26.71 -5.94 30.42
CA ASP A 255 26.53 -4.70 29.66
C ASP A 255 25.62 -3.69 30.37
N GLY A 256 24.90 -4.08 31.43
CA GLY A 256 24.15 -3.15 32.27
C GLY A 256 22.81 -2.65 31.68
N ASN A 257 22.28 -3.28 30.62
CA ASN A 257 20.96 -2.93 30.07
C ASN A 257 19.88 -3.91 30.55
N SER A 258 19.35 -3.67 31.74
CA SER A 258 18.28 -4.44 32.35
C SER A 258 16.93 -3.79 32.08
N ASP A 259 16.18 -4.35 31.11
CA ASP A 259 14.72 -4.58 31.13
C ASP A 259 14.21 -4.69 29.67
N ARG A 260 14.05 -5.93 29.18
CA ARG A 260 13.47 -6.25 27.86
C ARG A 260 11.96 -6.11 27.88
N THR A 261 11.46 -5.01 28.44
CA THR A 261 10.03 -4.74 28.51
C THR A 261 9.47 -4.45 27.12
N GLY A 262 8.19 -4.71 26.93
CA GLY A 262 7.46 -4.44 25.70
C GLY A 262 7.48 -5.56 24.67
N ILE A 263 8.28 -6.63 24.86
CA ILE A 263 8.25 -7.81 23.98
C ILE A 263 7.64 -9.00 24.71
N VAL A 264 6.53 -9.54 24.22
CA VAL A 264 5.93 -10.78 24.73
C VAL A 264 6.00 -11.88 23.69
N THR A 265 6.33 -13.10 24.13
CA THR A 265 6.25 -14.29 23.29
C THR A 265 4.97 -15.06 23.59
N VAL A 266 4.20 -15.40 22.55
CA VAL A 266 2.98 -16.20 22.65
C VAL A 266 3.12 -17.47 21.84
N THR A 267 2.55 -18.57 22.34
CA THR A 267 2.49 -19.83 21.61
C THR A 267 1.10 -20.04 21.04
N VAL A 268 1.01 -20.46 19.77
CA VAL A 268 -0.24 -20.77 19.06
C VAL A 268 -0.20 -22.20 18.52
N ASP A 269 -1.34 -22.88 18.56
CA ASP A 269 -1.46 -24.28 18.18
C ASP A 269 -1.75 -24.43 16.67
N ILE A 270 -0.94 -23.76 15.82
CA ILE A 270 -1.08 -23.75 14.36
C ILE A 270 0.12 -24.46 13.71
N ASP A 271 -0.17 -25.41 12.83
CA ASP A 271 0.81 -25.94 11.87
C ASP A 271 0.93 -24.97 10.68
N VAL A 272 2.03 -24.22 10.59
CA VAL A 272 2.17 -23.16 9.58
C VAL A 272 2.27 -23.70 8.15
N ASP A 273 1.37 -23.24 7.29
CA ASP A 273 1.36 -23.45 5.84
C ASP A 273 0.87 -22.19 5.09
N GLU A 274 0.83 -22.26 3.75
CA GLU A 274 0.47 -21.12 2.88
C GLU A 274 -0.93 -20.51 3.10
N ASN A 275 -1.82 -21.20 3.83
CA ASN A 275 -3.18 -20.72 4.15
C ASN A 275 -3.32 -20.29 5.62
N SER A 276 -2.23 -20.32 6.39
CA SER A 276 -2.25 -20.13 7.84
C SER A 276 -2.20 -18.65 8.27
N ARG A 277 -2.19 -17.67 7.35
CA ARG A 277 -2.08 -16.23 7.66
C ARG A 277 -3.19 -15.75 8.62
N GLU A 278 -4.45 -15.95 8.25
CA GLU A 278 -5.60 -15.55 9.08
C GLU A 278 -5.65 -16.34 10.41
N PRO A 279 -5.52 -17.68 10.44
CA PRO A 279 -5.47 -18.42 11.70
C PRO A 279 -4.35 -17.98 12.66
N LEU A 280 -3.17 -17.62 12.14
CA LEU A 280 -2.06 -17.09 12.94
C LEU A 280 -2.39 -15.72 13.53
N GLU A 281 -3.04 -14.85 12.75
CA GLU A 281 -3.50 -13.53 13.19
C GLU A 281 -4.44 -13.65 14.39
N ASP A 282 -5.51 -14.44 14.23
CA ASP A 282 -6.55 -14.60 15.23
C ASP A 282 -6.01 -15.22 16.52
N GLN A 283 -5.27 -16.33 16.41
CA GLN A 283 -4.76 -17.02 17.60
C GLN A 283 -3.68 -16.22 18.31
N ALA A 284 -2.81 -15.51 17.57
CA ALA A 284 -1.80 -14.65 18.19
C ALA A 284 -2.43 -13.48 18.95
N PHE A 285 -3.48 -12.85 18.37
CA PHE A 285 -4.22 -11.78 19.03
C PHE A 285 -4.83 -12.25 20.36
N ILE A 286 -5.53 -13.39 20.34
CA ILE A 286 -6.17 -13.97 21.53
C ILE A 286 -5.14 -14.37 22.58
N ALA A 287 -4.06 -15.04 22.16
CA ALA A 287 -3.00 -15.45 23.07
C ALA A 287 -2.33 -14.24 23.73
N ALA A 288 -2.13 -13.15 22.98
CA ALA A 288 -1.58 -11.91 23.50
C ALA A 288 -2.53 -11.18 24.46
N GLU A 289 -3.82 -11.03 24.15
CA GLU A 289 -4.81 -10.46 25.08
C GLU A 289 -4.88 -11.25 26.39
N LYS A 290 -4.88 -12.59 26.29
CA LYS A 290 -4.88 -13.47 27.46
C LYS A 290 -3.61 -13.31 28.30
N LEU A 291 -2.45 -13.21 27.67
CA LEU A 291 -1.17 -13.04 28.36
C LEU A 291 -1.06 -11.68 29.04
N VAL A 292 -1.51 -10.62 28.36
CA VAL A 292 -1.52 -9.24 28.87
C VAL A 292 -2.58 -9.06 29.96
N GLY A 293 -3.69 -9.78 29.89
CA GLY A 293 -4.80 -9.68 30.85
C GLY A 293 -5.65 -8.42 30.69
N SER A 294 -5.52 -7.70 29.57
CA SER A 294 -6.34 -6.54 29.23
C SER A 294 -6.48 -6.39 27.71
N PRO A 295 -7.48 -5.63 27.22
CA PRO A 295 -7.63 -5.41 25.79
C PRO A 295 -6.36 -4.81 25.18
N LEU A 296 -5.91 -5.38 24.06
CA LEU A 296 -4.72 -4.86 23.35
C LEU A 296 -4.91 -3.44 22.82
N SER A 297 -6.17 -3.03 22.64
CA SER A 297 -6.54 -1.64 22.31
C SER A 297 -6.17 -0.61 23.38
N ASN A 298 -5.61 -1.02 24.52
CA ASN A 298 -5.01 -0.12 25.50
C ASN A 298 -3.65 0.43 25.05
N PHE A 299 -2.91 -0.28 24.20
CA PHE A 299 -1.63 0.19 23.64
C PHE A 299 -1.84 1.09 22.43
N ASP A 300 -0.86 1.97 22.16
CA ASP A 300 -0.90 2.84 20.99
C ASP A 300 -0.58 2.08 19.70
N LEU A 301 0.36 1.13 19.80
CA LEU A 301 0.76 0.23 18.73
C LEU A 301 0.92 -1.21 19.28
N VAL A 302 0.51 -2.19 18.49
CA VAL A 302 0.75 -3.60 18.74
C VAL A 302 1.28 -4.23 17.46
N ILE A 303 2.53 -4.68 17.53
CA ILE A 303 3.32 -5.23 16.43
C ILE A 303 3.38 -6.75 16.57
N PHE A 304 2.80 -7.48 15.62
CA PHE A 304 2.83 -8.94 15.61
C PHE A 304 3.91 -9.46 14.66
N CYS A 305 4.93 -10.11 15.20
CA CYS A 305 5.95 -10.80 14.41
C CYS A 305 5.55 -12.26 14.24
N GLN A 306 5.12 -12.64 13.03
CA GLN A 306 4.62 -13.98 12.71
C GLN A 306 5.72 -14.90 12.17
N PRO A 307 5.61 -16.23 12.38
CA PRO A 307 6.56 -17.19 11.82
C PRO A 307 6.50 -17.24 10.27
N PRO A 308 7.58 -17.69 9.61
CA PRO A 308 7.59 -17.87 8.16
C PRO A 308 6.69 -19.03 7.73
N GLY A 309 6.36 -19.05 6.43
CA GLY A 309 5.68 -20.16 5.78
C GLY A 309 4.19 -19.92 5.49
N SER A 310 3.64 -18.78 5.92
CA SER A 310 2.24 -18.37 5.73
C SER A 310 1.96 -17.63 4.41
N GLY A 311 2.89 -17.70 3.45
CA GLY A 311 2.82 -17.00 2.17
C GLY A 311 3.95 -15.99 1.95
N GLY A 312 3.95 -15.31 0.80
CA GLY A 312 4.95 -14.31 0.41
C GLY A 312 4.51 -12.87 0.66
N TRP A 313 3.80 -12.64 1.76
CA TRP A 313 3.43 -11.29 2.20
C TRP A 313 4.56 -10.70 3.06
N ILE A 314 4.72 -9.37 3.04
CA ILE A 314 5.74 -8.63 3.79
C ILE A 314 5.18 -8.25 5.16
N GLY A 315 4.10 -7.49 5.13
CA GLY A 315 3.41 -6.94 6.27
C GLY A 315 2.00 -6.55 5.90
N TYR A 316 1.17 -6.32 6.92
CA TYR A 316 -0.10 -5.65 6.77
C TYR A 316 -0.47 -4.90 8.04
N ALA A 317 -1.29 -3.87 7.88
CA ALA A 317 -1.77 -3.06 8.97
C ALA A 317 -3.22 -2.65 8.75
N TYR A 318 -3.90 -2.44 9.87
CA TYR A 318 -5.23 -1.83 9.86
C TYR A 318 -5.09 -0.30 9.88
N VAL A 319 -5.71 0.35 8.91
CA VAL A 319 -5.62 1.81 8.73
C VAL A 319 -6.34 2.51 9.88
N ASN A 320 -5.74 3.57 10.44
CA ASN A 320 -6.24 4.26 11.65
C ASN A 320 -6.45 3.33 12.86
N ASP A 321 -5.77 2.20 12.90
CA ASP A 321 -5.83 1.25 14.00
C ASP A 321 -4.48 1.12 14.71
N TYR A 322 -4.39 0.26 15.72
CA TYR A 322 -3.18 0.04 16.52
C TYR A 322 -2.43 -1.24 16.13
N ARG A 323 -3.02 -2.12 15.30
CA ARG A 323 -2.46 -3.44 14.96
C ARG A 323 -1.70 -3.42 13.64
N SER A 324 -0.50 -3.98 13.64
CA SER A 324 0.27 -4.33 12.43
C SER A 324 0.89 -5.72 12.58
N PHE A 325 1.05 -6.41 11.46
CA PHE A 325 1.51 -7.79 11.39
C PHE A 325 2.60 -7.92 10.34
N TYR A 326 3.62 -8.72 10.64
CA TYR A 326 4.82 -8.83 9.82
C TYR A 326 5.22 -10.28 9.67
N ASN A 327 5.65 -10.64 8.46
CA ASN A 327 6.04 -12.01 8.13
C ASN A 327 7.53 -12.22 8.39
N ASP A 328 7.87 -13.05 9.37
CA ASP A 328 9.23 -13.51 9.64
C ASP A 328 10.25 -12.36 9.73
N ILE A 329 11.19 -12.29 8.77
CA ILE A 329 12.27 -11.29 8.74
C ILE A 329 11.77 -9.85 8.59
N TRP A 330 10.56 -9.66 8.06
CA TRP A 330 10.00 -8.34 7.79
C TRP A 330 9.65 -7.60 9.09
N CYS A 331 9.50 -8.31 10.21
CA CYS A 331 9.35 -7.69 11.53
C CYS A 331 10.64 -7.03 12.06
N SER A 332 11.76 -7.22 11.37
CA SER A 332 13.06 -6.61 11.67
C SER A 332 13.55 -5.67 10.55
N GLN A 333 12.77 -5.48 9.47
CA GLN A 333 13.17 -4.56 8.41
C GLN A 333 12.61 -3.18 8.69
N MET A 334 13.49 -2.19 8.91
CA MET A 334 13.12 -0.81 9.22
C MET A 334 12.08 -0.25 8.26
N SER A 335 12.28 -0.46 6.95
CA SER A 335 11.35 0.04 5.94
C SER A 335 9.94 -0.54 6.09
N ALA A 336 9.81 -1.83 6.44
CA ALA A 336 8.50 -2.46 6.63
C ALA A 336 7.85 -1.96 7.93
N LEU A 337 8.61 -1.90 9.03
CA LEU A 337 8.14 -1.39 10.32
C LEU A 337 7.59 0.04 10.21
N VAL A 338 8.32 0.95 9.53
CA VAL A 338 7.86 2.33 9.32
C VAL A 338 6.67 2.41 8.37
N HIS A 339 6.57 1.51 7.40
CA HIS A 339 5.46 1.48 6.44
C HIS A 339 4.14 1.10 7.11
N GLU A 340 4.12 -0.02 7.82
CA GLU A 340 2.92 -0.57 8.44
C GLU A 340 2.45 0.30 9.62
N VAL A 341 3.37 0.85 10.43
CA VAL A 341 3.00 1.87 11.42
C VAL A 341 2.49 3.14 10.74
N GLY A 342 2.95 3.46 9.54
CA GLY A 342 2.39 4.52 8.70
C GLY A 342 0.90 4.31 8.41
N HIS A 343 0.50 3.10 8.06
CA HIS A 343 -0.92 2.74 7.91
C HIS A 343 -1.70 2.86 9.24
N ASN A 344 -1.13 2.43 10.36
CA ASN A 344 -1.73 2.65 11.68
C ASN A 344 -1.96 4.16 11.96
N LEU A 345 -1.08 5.03 11.47
CA LEU A 345 -1.23 6.49 11.54
C LEU A 345 -2.16 7.10 10.47
N GLY A 346 -2.78 6.28 9.62
CA GLY A 346 -3.73 6.71 8.60
C GLY A 346 -3.08 7.09 7.28
N LEU A 347 -1.83 6.71 7.03
CA LEU A 347 -1.17 6.94 5.76
C LEU A 347 -1.49 5.82 4.77
N ASP A 348 -1.75 6.21 3.53
CA ASP A 348 -1.85 5.29 2.40
C ASP A 348 -0.51 5.24 1.65
N HIS A 349 -0.40 4.40 0.64
CA HIS A 349 0.76 4.23 -0.19
C HIS A 349 1.24 5.50 -0.91
N SER A 350 2.52 5.47 -1.30
CA SER A 350 3.20 6.45 -2.12
C SER A 350 3.71 5.79 -3.39
N GLY A 351 3.06 6.10 -4.50
CA GLY A 351 3.42 5.58 -5.80
C GLY A 351 3.92 6.67 -6.73
N MET A 352 4.10 6.35 -8.00
CA MET A 352 4.47 7.34 -9.00
C MET A 352 3.47 7.37 -10.15
N ASN A 353 3.23 8.57 -10.66
CA ASN A 353 2.40 8.73 -11.85
C ASN A 353 3.15 8.18 -13.06
N THR A 354 2.63 7.13 -13.67
CA THR A 354 3.20 6.55 -14.88
C THR A 354 2.33 6.85 -16.09
N LYS A 355 2.37 8.11 -16.55
CA LYS A 355 1.68 8.53 -17.80
C LYS A 355 2.00 7.55 -18.95
N GLY A 356 1.01 6.73 -19.33
CA GLY A 356 1.09 5.82 -20.47
C GLY A 356 1.72 4.44 -20.21
N VAL A 357 2.07 4.10 -18.97
CA VAL A 357 2.53 2.75 -18.58
C VAL A 357 1.57 2.23 -17.52
N VAL A 358 0.79 1.19 -17.82
CA VAL A 358 -0.01 0.50 -16.79
C VAL A 358 0.89 -0.52 -16.08
N ASP A 359 1.75 -0.03 -15.21
CA ASP A 359 2.49 -0.85 -14.24
C ASP A 359 1.91 -0.58 -12.85
N ALA A 360 0.93 -1.41 -12.45
CA ALA A 360 0.21 -1.24 -11.19
C ALA A 360 1.14 -1.16 -9.98
N LEU A 361 2.29 -1.86 -10.02
CA LEU A 361 3.29 -1.82 -8.96
C LEU A 361 3.89 -0.42 -8.80
N LYS A 362 4.16 0.23 -9.93
CA LYS A 362 4.72 1.59 -9.97
C LYS A 362 3.68 2.63 -9.56
N GLU A 363 2.43 2.44 -9.97
CA GLU A 363 1.34 3.31 -9.54
C GLU A 363 1.15 3.28 -8.03
N THR A 364 1.30 2.14 -7.35
CA THR A 364 1.11 2.06 -5.88
C THR A 364 2.37 2.36 -5.07
N TYR A 365 3.52 1.76 -5.41
CA TYR A 365 4.75 1.83 -4.60
C TYR A 365 5.94 2.51 -5.29
N GLY A 366 5.76 3.00 -6.52
CA GLY A 366 6.87 3.54 -7.32
C GLY A 366 7.52 4.82 -6.78
N ASP A 367 7.11 5.35 -5.63
CA ASP A 367 7.81 6.42 -4.92
C ASP A 367 8.77 5.86 -3.85
N ALA A 368 10.01 5.57 -4.25
CA ALA A 368 11.07 5.12 -3.35
C ALA A 368 11.80 6.29 -2.63
N SER A 369 11.27 7.52 -2.72
CA SER A 369 11.83 8.70 -2.06
C SER A 369 11.51 8.76 -0.56
N GLY A 370 10.45 8.08 -0.12
CA GLY A 370 10.06 7.96 1.29
C GLY A 370 9.53 6.57 1.66
N MET A 371 9.10 6.40 2.92
CA MET A 371 8.81 5.08 3.50
C MET A 371 7.43 4.49 3.18
N MET A 372 6.46 5.28 2.69
CA MET A 372 5.15 4.75 2.27
C MET A 372 5.14 4.22 0.82
N GLY A 373 6.28 4.18 0.14
CA GLY A 373 6.39 3.58 -1.20
C GLY A 373 7.09 2.23 -1.16
N LEU A 374 8.07 2.03 -2.04
CA LEU A 374 8.80 0.76 -2.13
C LEU A 374 9.48 0.38 -0.81
N SER A 375 9.20 -0.81 -0.31
CA SER A 375 9.86 -1.37 0.87
C SER A 375 11.27 -1.89 0.57
N PHE A 376 12.17 -1.74 1.53
CA PHE A 376 13.56 -2.20 1.45
C PHE A 376 13.82 -3.31 2.46
N GLN A 377 14.43 -4.41 2.00
CA GLN A 377 14.93 -5.47 2.88
C GLN A 377 16.30 -5.07 3.44
N GLN A 378 16.30 -4.07 4.31
CA GLN A 378 17.48 -3.59 5.03
C GLN A 378 17.17 -3.56 6.53
N ASP A 379 18.04 -4.22 7.27
CA ASP A 379 18.14 -4.08 8.72
C ASP A 379 18.79 -2.72 9.04
N ASP A 380 18.36 -2.07 10.12
CA ASP A 380 18.83 -0.74 10.53
C ASP A 380 18.78 0.35 9.44
N GLY A 381 17.84 0.27 8.49
CA GLY A 381 17.71 1.30 7.48
C GLY A 381 16.81 0.96 6.28
N PRO A 382 16.78 1.85 5.27
CA PRO A 382 17.52 3.11 5.20
C PRO A 382 16.93 4.21 6.09
N ASP A 383 17.73 5.16 6.56
CA ASP A 383 17.21 6.37 7.22
C ASP A 383 16.43 7.23 6.21
N LYS A 384 15.11 7.09 6.18
CA LYS A 384 14.21 7.82 5.27
C LYS A 384 12.91 8.17 5.97
N CYS A 385 12.41 9.35 5.69
CA CYS A 385 11.11 9.80 6.20
C CYS A 385 10.06 9.80 5.10
N PHE A 386 8.87 10.28 5.42
CA PHE A 386 7.79 10.33 4.44
C PHE A 386 7.95 11.52 3.48
N ASN A 387 7.27 11.44 2.34
CA ASN A 387 7.20 12.55 1.39
C ASN A 387 6.34 13.71 1.94
N ALA A 388 6.37 14.84 1.22
CA ALA A 388 5.71 16.09 1.64
C ALA A 388 4.19 15.95 1.86
N ALA A 389 3.50 15.11 1.08
CA ALA A 389 2.06 14.91 1.22
C ALA A 389 1.71 14.17 2.51
N LYS A 390 2.46 13.11 2.84
CA LYS A 390 2.26 12.36 4.09
C LYS A 390 2.65 13.20 5.31
N ASN A 391 3.76 13.93 5.24
CA ASN A 391 4.16 14.84 6.32
C ASN A 391 3.12 15.93 6.60
N TRP A 392 2.48 16.45 5.54
CA TRP A 392 1.36 17.39 5.68
C TRP A 392 0.19 16.75 6.43
N GLN A 393 -0.22 15.55 6.00
CA GLN A 393 -1.32 14.81 6.62
C GLN A 393 -1.05 14.49 8.10
N LEU A 394 0.20 14.20 8.44
CA LEU A 394 0.63 13.97 9.83
C LEU A 394 0.69 15.27 10.66
N GLY A 395 0.67 16.45 10.05
CA GLY A 395 0.79 17.72 10.78
C GLY A 395 2.14 17.92 11.49
N TRP A 396 3.20 17.20 11.09
CA TRP A 396 4.49 17.25 11.78
C TRP A 396 5.26 18.55 11.55
N TYR A 397 4.97 19.32 10.50
CA TYR A 397 5.74 20.54 10.18
C TYR A 397 4.85 21.78 10.09
N ASP A 398 3.82 21.86 10.94
CA ASP A 398 2.80 22.91 10.91
C ASP A 398 3.36 24.32 11.05
N ASN A 399 4.50 24.48 11.73
CA ASN A 399 5.17 25.76 11.91
C ASN A 399 6.11 26.15 10.75
N GLN A 400 6.33 25.27 9.78
CA GLN A 400 7.14 25.53 8.57
C GLN A 400 6.47 24.92 7.33
N LYS A 401 5.17 25.12 7.18
CA LYS A 401 4.43 24.75 5.97
C LYS A 401 3.62 25.94 5.46
N GLU A 402 3.33 25.95 4.17
CA GLU A 402 2.45 26.96 3.58
C GLU A 402 1.44 26.33 2.62
N SER A 403 0.20 26.81 2.65
CA SER A 403 -0.85 26.54 1.66
C SER A 403 -0.95 27.73 0.72
N TYR A 404 -0.83 27.50 -0.58
CA TYR A 404 -0.84 28.53 -1.61
C TYR A 404 -1.86 28.18 -2.70
N ASN A 405 -2.68 29.16 -3.08
CA ASN A 405 -3.61 29.06 -4.20
C ASN A 405 -3.04 29.78 -5.43
N PRO A 406 -2.55 29.06 -6.45
CA PRO A 406 -1.97 29.68 -7.63
C PRO A 406 -2.94 30.51 -8.49
N LEU A 407 -4.25 30.34 -8.31
CA LEU A 407 -5.28 31.02 -9.12
C LEU A 407 -5.91 32.23 -8.42
N ASN A 408 -5.86 32.31 -7.09
CA ASN A 408 -6.49 33.39 -6.33
C ASN A 408 -5.67 34.69 -6.40
N ASN A 409 -5.98 35.57 -7.37
CA ASN A 409 -5.28 36.82 -7.64
C ASN A 409 -3.78 36.69 -7.99
N ASN A 410 -3.31 35.49 -8.31
CA ASN A 410 -1.89 35.18 -8.54
C ASN A 410 -1.54 34.86 -9.99
N ILE A 411 -2.48 35.01 -10.92
CA ILE A 411 -2.27 34.82 -12.37
C ILE A 411 -1.19 35.79 -12.86
N GLY A 412 -0.18 35.27 -13.57
CA GLY A 412 0.98 36.03 -14.04
C GLY A 412 2.01 36.36 -12.94
N GLN A 413 1.74 36.02 -11.68
CA GLN A 413 2.65 36.25 -10.56
C GLN A 413 3.64 35.09 -10.39
N THR A 414 4.78 35.40 -9.80
CA THR A 414 5.79 34.43 -9.36
C THR A 414 5.99 34.59 -7.87
N LYS A 415 5.81 33.51 -7.12
CA LYS A 415 6.11 33.47 -5.69
C LYS A 415 7.36 32.60 -5.47
N GLN A 416 8.29 33.09 -4.66
CA GLN A 416 9.49 32.33 -4.30
C GLN A 416 9.38 31.78 -2.89
N TYR A 417 9.98 30.61 -2.68
CA TYR A 417 10.10 29.96 -1.38
C TYR A 417 11.53 29.47 -1.18
N ILE A 418 11.97 29.45 0.07
CA ILE A 418 13.18 28.73 0.48
C ILE A 418 12.72 27.44 1.14
N MET A 419 13.08 26.31 0.53
CA MET A 419 12.76 24.98 0.99
C MET A 419 13.92 24.40 1.79
N ASN A 420 13.62 23.80 2.93
CA ASN A 420 14.57 23.06 3.76
C ASN A 420 14.21 21.58 3.80
N GLY A 421 15.22 20.75 4.12
CA GLY A 421 14.99 19.35 4.44
C GLY A 421 14.35 19.22 5.81
N ILE A 422 13.68 18.10 6.07
CA ILE A 422 12.98 17.85 7.34
C ILE A 422 13.89 17.96 8.58
N ASN A 423 15.19 17.73 8.42
CA ASN A 423 16.14 17.80 9.52
C ASN A 423 16.30 19.23 10.04
N GLU A 424 16.01 20.24 9.22
CA GLU A 424 16.09 21.66 9.55
C GLU A 424 14.77 22.20 10.12
N TYR A 425 13.77 21.34 10.37
CA TYR A 425 12.55 21.78 11.04
C TYR A 425 12.83 22.18 12.50
N GLU A 426 12.31 23.33 12.88
CA GLU A 426 12.34 23.89 14.21
C GLU A 426 10.92 23.92 14.77
N VAL A 427 10.74 23.38 15.99
CA VAL A 427 9.42 23.26 16.63
C VAL A 427 8.75 24.61 16.88
N ASP A 428 9.51 25.69 17.02
CA ASP A 428 9.01 27.06 17.18
C ASP A 428 8.81 27.79 15.84
N GLY A 429 9.02 27.09 14.72
CA GLY A 429 9.02 27.64 13.38
C GLY A 429 10.35 28.28 12.97
N SER A 430 10.47 28.61 11.69
CA SER A 430 11.65 29.32 11.20
C SER A 430 11.60 30.82 11.52
N SER A 431 12.73 31.36 12.00
CA SER A 431 12.94 32.80 12.17
C SER A 431 13.14 33.57 10.86
N THR A 432 13.43 32.86 9.78
CA THR A 432 13.86 33.40 8.48
C THR A 432 12.91 33.04 7.34
N GLY A 433 11.86 32.26 7.62
CA GLY A 433 10.75 31.97 6.72
C GLY A 433 10.95 30.74 5.82
N GLU A 434 11.95 29.91 6.07
CA GLU A 434 12.13 28.65 5.33
C GLU A 434 11.03 27.64 5.66
N LEU A 435 10.63 26.89 4.64
CA LEU A 435 9.53 25.93 4.70
C LEU A 435 10.03 24.50 4.46
N ILE A 436 9.39 23.54 5.11
CA ILE A 436 9.57 22.10 4.85
C ILE A 436 8.63 21.63 3.74
N THR A 437 7.39 22.14 3.74
CA THR A 437 6.36 21.74 2.77
C THR A 437 5.59 22.94 2.24
N VAL A 438 5.42 23.01 0.91
CA VAL A 438 4.45 23.91 0.25
C VAL A 438 3.35 23.07 -0.37
N ARG A 439 2.09 23.36 -0.01
CA ARG A 439 0.88 22.80 -0.64
C ARG A 439 0.35 23.78 -1.67
N LEU A 440 0.15 23.32 -2.90
CA LEU A 440 -0.60 24.01 -3.93
C LEU A 440 -2.04 23.50 -3.93
N GLU A 441 -2.96 24.35 -3.50
CA GLU A 441 -4.36 24.00 -3.30
C GLU A 441 -5.07 23.67 -4.63
N ASN A 442 -5.87 22.61 -4.65
CA ASN A 442 -6.71 22.24 -5.79
C ASN A 442 -8.15 21.91 -5.35
N GLU A 443 -9.02 22.92 -5.37
CA GLU A 443 -10.35 22.83 -4.76
C GLU A 443 -11.49 22.58 -5.77
N SER A 444 -11.23 22.52 -7.08
CA SER A 444 -12.30 22.55 -8.09
C SER A 444 -13.26 21.35 -8.07
N SER A 445 -12.95 20.27 -7.34
CA SER A 445 -13.88 19.14 -7.14
C SER A 445 -13.57 18.23 -5.93
N GLY A 446 -12.78 18.70 -4.96
CA GLY A 446 -12.24 17.85 -3.88
C GLY A 446 -11.08 16.95 -4.32
N ARG A 447 -10.27 17.38 -5.31
CA ARG A 447 -9.23 16.56 -5.93
C ARG A 447 -7.93 17.33 -6.23
N ASP A 448 -6.83 16.62 -6.00
CA ASP A 448 -5.47 16.82 -6.53
C ASP A 448 -4.66 18.00 -5.99
N ASP A 449 -4.51 18.12 -4.67
CA ASP A 449 -3.48 19.00 -4.11
C ASP A 449 -2.09 18.53 -4.51
N TYR A 450 -1.19 19.47 -4.78
CA TYR A 450 0.22 19.19 -4.99
C TYR A 450 1.02 19.61 -3.76
N TYR A 451 2.04 18.84 -3.44
CA TYR A 451 2.93 19.06 -2.30
C TYR A 451 4.35 19.11 -2.83
N ILE A 452 5.08 20.13 -2.43
CA ILE A 452 6.46 20.36 -2.79
C ILE A 452 7.28 20.24 -1.51
N GLY A 453 8.29 19.37 -1.53
CA GLY A 453 9.26 19.22 -0.45
C GLY A 453 10.68 19.10 -0.98
N TYR A 454 11.66 19.37 -0.11
CA TYR A 454 13.07 19.19 -0.42
C TYR A 454 13.58 17.88 0.20
N ASN A 455 13.84 16.88 -0.63
CA ASN A 455 14.26 15.55 -0.18
C ASN A 455 15.78 15.51 0.10
N ARG A 456 16.21 16.34 1.04
CA ARG A 456 17.61 16.50 1.44
C ARG A 456 18.09 15.25 2.18
N ALA A 457 19.27 14.75 1.80
CA ALA A 457 19.90 13.61 2.45
C ALA A 457 20.71 14.05 3.68
N ASN A 458 20.00 14.37 4.75
CA ASN A 458 20.59 14.78 6.03
C ASN A 458 19.73 14.27 7.20
N GLY A 459 20.37 14.02 8.34
CA GLY A 459 19.70 13.64 9.58
C GLY A 459 18.82 12.40 9.40
N ALA A 460 17.55 12.50 9.78
CA ALA A 460 16.55 11.44 9.65
C ALA A 460 16.35 10.89 8.22
N ASN A 461 16.87 11.59 7.21
CA ASN A 461 16.71 11.27 5.80
C ASN A 461 18.05 10.98 5.10
N SER A 462 19.14 10.75 5.85
CA SER A 462 20.48 10.50 5.29
C SER A 462 20.56 9.31 4.33
N GLY A 463 19.70 8.32 4.53
CA GLY A 463 19.59 7.11 3.71
C GLY A 463 18.73 7.28 2.46
N THR A 464 18.18 8.47 2.18
CA THR A 464 17.39 8.69 0.97
C THR A 464 18.23 8.47 -0.29
N SER A 465 17.71 7.64 -1.20
CA SER A 465 18.43 7.17 -2.39
C SER A 465 17.80 7.70 -3.68
N GLU A 466 16.48 7.68 -3.77
CA GLU A 466 15.74 8.33 -4.84
C GLU A 466 15.50 9.80 -4.50
N ALA A 467 15.55 10.69 -5.50
CA ALA A 467 15.35 12.13 -5.33
C ALA A 467 16.28 12.79 -4.28
N LYS A 468 17.47 12.21 -4.05
CA LYS A 468 18.44 12.71 -3.07
C LYS A 468 18.88 14.14 -3.38
N ASN A 469 18.66 15.04 -2.43
CA ASN A 469 18.97 16.48 -2.55
C ASN A 469 18.24 17.15 -3.74
N MET A 470 17.01 16.71 -4.02
CA MET A 470 16.18 17.24 -5.10
C MET A 470 14.86 17.80 -4.54
N ILE A 471 14.24 18.69 -5.30
CA ILE A 471 12.86 19.11 -5.04
C ILE A 471 11.93 18.01 -5.55
N LEU A 472 11.09 17.49 -4.68
CA LEU A 472 10.12 16.45 -4.95
C LEU A 472 8.72 17.07 -5.04
N ILE A 473 8.02 16.77 -6.14
CA ILE A 473 6.63 17.21 -6.37
C ILE A 473 5.74 15.98 -6.32
N VAL A 474 4.80 15.99 -5.39
CA VAL A 474 3.88 14.89 -5.10
C VAL A 474 2.44 15.40 -5.27
N ARG A 475 1.58 14.62 -5.93
CA ARG A 475 0.15 14.88 -6.02
C ARG A 475 -0.61 13.95 -5.08
N LYS A 476 -1.62 14.46 -4.38
CA LYS A 476 -2.59 13.64 -3.65
C LYS A 476 -3.91 13.64 -4.42
N PRO A 477 -4.25 12.58 -5.18
CA PRO A 477 -5.30 12.63 -6.17
C PRO A 477 -6.74 12.69 -5.62
N CYS A 478 -6.92 12.69 -4.30
CA CYS A 478 -8.25 12.69 -3.70
C CYS A 478 -8.25 13.24 -2.28
N CYS A 479 -9.47 13.37 -1.77
CA CYS A 479 -9.82 13.25 -0.35
C CYS A 479 -9.42 14.44 0.54
N GLY A 480 -8.71 15.42 -0.01
CA GLY A 480 -8.24 16.59 0.74
C GLY A 480 -6.94 16.30 1.51
N PRO A 481 -6.39 17.31 2.19
CA PRO A 481 -5.04 17.24 2.77
C PRO A 481 -4.90 16.22 3.89
N ASP A 482 -5.92 16.08 4.75
CA ASP A 482 -5.80 15.37 6.03
C ASP A 482 -6.41 13.95 6.00
N SER A 483 -7.12 13.59 4.92
CA SER A 483 -7.82 12.31 4.79
C SER A 483 -6.92 11.16 4.35
N TYR A 484 -7.36 9.91 4.56
CA TYR A 484 -6.72 8.74 3.96
C TYR A 484 -6.68 8.86 2.42
N GLY A 485 -5.61 8.38 1.79
CA GLY A 485 -5.47 8.38 0.33
C GLY A 485 -4.03 8.37 -0.16
N GLU A 486 -3.82 7.68 -1.28
CA GLU A 486 -2.52 7.54 -1.92
C GLU A 486 -1.86 8.90 -2.22
N SER A 487 -0.54 8.91 -2.34
CA SER A 487 0.18 10.03 -2.94
C SER A 487 0.97 9.55 -4.16
N LYS A 488 1.07 10.38 -5.20
CA LYS A 488 1.75 10.06 -6.45
C LYS A 488 2.90 11.05 -6.67
N LYS A 489 4.13 10.56 -6.72
CA LYS A 489 5.28 11.34 -7.20
C LYS A 489 5.03 11.72 -8.67
N GLU A 490 5.00 13.02 -8.93
CA GLU A 490 4.79 13.60 -10.26
C GLU A 490 6.11 14.00 -10.93
N SER A 491 7.05 14.54 -10.14
CA SER A 491 8.34 14.97 -10.67
C SER A 491 9.40 15.11 -9.58
N VAL A 492 10.66 15.05 -10.02
CA VAL A 492 11.86 15.36 -9.22
C VAL A 492 12.67 16.40 -9.99
N LEU A 493 13.08 17.47 -9.33
CA LEU A 493 13.80 18.57 -9.96
C LEU A 493 15.21 18.69 -9.38
N THR A 494 16.17 18.81 -10.28
CA THR A 494 17.51 19.33 -9.99
C THR A 494 17.58 20.83 -10.28
N VAL A 495 18.61 21.52 -9.78
CA VAL A 495 18.77 22.96 -9.96
C VAL A 495 18.72 23.34 -11.45
N GLY A 496 17.93 24.36 -11.78
CA GLY A 496 17.66 24.85 -13.13
C GLY A 496 16.53 24.11 -13.87
N GLN A 497 15.96 23.05 -13.31
CA GLN A 497 14.82 22.35 -13.90
C GLN A 497 13.48 22.92 -13.42
N SER A 498 12.46 22.75 -14.26
CA SER A 498 11.08 23.11 -13.95
C SER A 498 10.12 21.97 -14.23
N PHE A 499 9.02 21.93 -13.49
CA PHE A 499 7.85 21.10 -13.74
C PHE A 499 6.63 21.98 -14.00
N THR A 500 5.86 21.62 -15.02
CA THR A 500 4.62 22.32 -15.37
C THR A 500 3.42 21.45 -15.05
N ILE A 501 2.57 21.93 -14.15
CA ILE A 501 1.21 21.43 -13.98
C ILE A 501 0.36 22.14 -15.03
N GLU A 502 0.04 21.42 -16.10
CA GLU A 502 -0.79 21.93 -17.18
C GLU A 502 -2.24 22.06 -16.75
N ARG A 503 -2.93 23.11 -17.23
CA ARG A 503 -4.37 23.31 -17.01
C ARG A 503 -4.76 23.17 -15.54
N TYR A 504 -4.06 23.91 -14.68
CA TYR A 504 -4.20 23.82 -13.23
C TYR A 504 -5.65 24.05 -12.80
N ARG A 505 -6.22 23.13 -12.02
CA ARG A 505 -7.66 23.08 -11.67
C ARG A 505 -8.61 23.12 -12.88
N ASP A 506 -8.25 22.44 -13.97
CA ASP A 506 -8.95 22.46 -15.27
C ASP A 506 -9.08 23.84 -15.93
N SER A 507 -8.31 24.83 -15.44
CA SER A 507 -8.27 26.18 -16.01
C SER A 507 -7.43 26.23 -17.30
N ASN A 508 -7.34 27.42 -17.90
CA ASN A 508 -6.42 27.67 -19.01
C ASN A 508 -5.01 28.04 -18.55
N GLU A 509 -4.79 28.14 -17.24
CA GLU A 509 -3.50 28.53 -16.68
C GLU A 509 -2.66 27.31 -16.30
N ASN A 510 -1.36 27.43 -16.51
CA ASN A 510 -0.38 26.46 -16.07
C ASN A 510 0.31 26.97 -14.81
N VAL A 511 0.67 26.05 -13.92
CA VAL A 511 1.52 26.36 -12.76
C VAL A 511 2.89 25.74 -13.01
N ILE A 512 3.93 26.57 -12.98
CA ILE A 512 5.31 26.18 -13.26
C ILE A 512 6.10 26.29 -11.95
N ILE A 513 6.68 25.18 -11.53
CA ILE A 513 7.54 25.07 -10.35
C ILE A 513 8.98 24.94 -10.84
N THR A 514 9.87 25.82 -10.42
CA THR A 514 11.29 25.81 -10.82
C THR A 514 12.18 25.67 -9.59
N TYR A 515 13.18 24.80 -9.65
CA TYR A 515 14.25 24.76 -8.65
C TYR A 515 15.36 25.72 -9.08
N GLU A 516 15.37 26.93 -8.52
CA GLU A 516 16.21 28.04 -9.01
C GLU A 516 17.68 27.88 -8.60
N SER A 517 17.92 27.62 -7.32
CA SER A 517 19.27 27.55 -6.75
C SER A 517 19.28 26.83 -5.42
N VAL A 518 20.47 26.46 -4.94
CA VAL A 518 20.67 25.93 -3.60
C VAL A 518 21.96 26.49 -3.03
N THR A 519 22.01 26.71 -1.71
CA THR A 519 23.25 27.08 -1.02
C THR A 519 24.33 26.00 -1.18
N SER A 520 25.60 26.38 -1.01
CA SER A 520 26.73 25.46 -1.21
C SER A 520 26.75 24.27 -0.26
N ASP A 521 26.14 24.40 0.92
CA ASP A 521 25.96 23.35 1.93
C ASP A 521 24.68 22.51 1.73
N LEU A 522 23.99 22.74 0.61
CA LEU A 522 22.74 22.09 0.23
C LEU A 522 21.60 22.28 1.25
N ARG A 523 21.67 23.29 2.12
CA ARG A 523 20.66 23.52 3.16
C ARG A 523 19.40 24.17 2.60
N ASP A 524 19.58 25.29 1.90
CA ASP A 524 18.49 26.18 1.51
C ASP A 524 18.26 26.08 0.00
N ALA A 525 17.15 25.46 -0.38
CA ALA A 525 16.76 25.24 -1.77
C ALA A 525 15.72 26.29 -2.19
N THR A 526 16.12 27.26 -3.03
CA THR A 526 15.21 28.29 -3.52
C THR A 526 14.39 27.75 -4.69
N ILE A 527 13.06 27.79 -4.56
CA ILE A 527 12.13 27.47 -5.64
C ILE A 527 11.28 28.68 -6.02
N SER A 528 10.78 28.69 -7.26
CA SER A 528 9.75 29.62 -7.69
C SER A 528 8.50 28.87 -8.17
N VAL A 529 7.32 29.41 -7.86
CA VAL A 529 6.02 28.95 -8.34
C VAL A 529 5.39 30.08 -9.13
N ARG A 530 5.24 29.88 -10.44
CA ARG A 530 4.68 30.87 -11.36
C ARG A 530 3.39 30.37 -11.99
N THR A 531 2.33 31.15 -11.88
CA THR A 531 1.10 30.91 -12.63
C THR A 531 1.18 31.66 -13.95
N THR A 532 0.93 30.99 -15.08
CA THR A 532 0.83 31.71 -16.35
C THR A 532 -0.35 32.69 -16.30
N GLY A 533 -0.29 33.74 -17.11
CA GLY A 533 -1.48 34.46 -17.52
C GLY A 533 -1.67 34.22 -19.00
N THR A 534 -2.91 33.93 -19.42
CA THR A 534 -3.26 33.80 -20.85
C THR A 534 -2.60 34.89 -21.71
N ALA A 535 -1.74 34.48 -22.64
CA ALA A 535 -1.54 35.21 -23.89
C ALA A 535 -2.59 34.70 -24.90
N PRO A 536 -3.25 35.56 -25.69
CA PRO A 536 -4.37 35.16 -26.55
C PRO A 536 -3.92 34.15 -27.62
N THR A 537 -4.70 33.08 -27.75
CA THR A 537 -4.59 32.08 -28.82
C THR A 537 -4.86 32.75 -30.17
N ASN A 538 -3.82 33.24 -30.83
CA ASN A 538 -3.85 33.55 -32.27
C ASN A 538 -2.78 32.72 -32.96
N VAL A 539 -3.18 31.60 -33.56
CA VAL A 539 -2.40 30.95 -34.61
C VAL A 539 -3.33 30.75 -35.82
N PRO A 540 -3.11 31.45 -36.94
CA PRO A 540 -3.83 31.15 -38.17
C PRO A 540 -3.22 29.90 -38.82
N THR A 541 -4.06 28.92 -39.11
CA THR A 541 -3.77 27.76 -39.94
C THR A 541 -3.40 28.19 -41.35
N LEU A 542 -2.16 27.95 -41.80
CA LEU A 542 -1.82 28.00 -43.23
C LEU A 542 -2.00 26.61 -43.85
N ALA A 543 -2.79 26.59 -44.93
CA ALA A 543 -3.23 25.43 -45.70
C ALA A 543 -2.08 24.74 -46.49
N PRO A 544 -2.25 23.47 -46.90
CA PRO A 544 -1.18 22.69 -47.55
C PRO A 544 -1.02 23.04 -49.04
N THR A 545 0.24 23.22 -49.49
CA THR A 545 0.57 23.43 -50.91
C THR A 545 1.01 22.12 -51.57
N ASN A 546 0.26 21.68 -52.58
CA ASN A 546 0.61 20.60 -53.51
C ASN A 546 1.54 21.12 -54.62
N VAL A 547 2.65 20.43 -54.93
CA VAL A 547 3.34 20.57 -56.23
C VAL A 547 3.95 19.22 -56.66
N PRO A 548 3.92 18.83 -57.96
CA PRO A 548 4.05 17.43 -58.41
C PRO A 548 5.41 17.01 -58.97
N THR A 549 5.59 15.69 -59.01
CA THR A 549 6.68 14.85 -59.54
C THR A 549 7.01 15.07 -61.02
N ASN A 550 8.30 14.95 -61.39
CA ASN A 550 8.72 14.56 -62.74
C ASN A 550 9.82 13.50 -62.75
N ALA A 551 9.74 12.65 -63.78
CA ALA A 551 10.33 11.33 -63.97
C ALA A 551 11.78 11.36 -64.53
N PRO A 552 12.48 10.19 -64.63
CA PRO A 552 13.94 10.10 -64.72
C PRO A 552 14.47 10.05 -66.17
N THR A 553 15.69 10.56 -66.39
CA THR A 553 16.44 10.41 -67.65
C THR A 553 17.63 9.46 -67.45
N VAL A 554 17.62 8.40 -68.24
CA VAL A 554 18.67 7.38 -68.40
C VAL A 554 19.72 7.88 -69.38
N LEU A 555 21.02 7.81 -69.05
CA LEU A 555 22.08 7.58 -70.05
C LEU A 555 23.29 6.81 -69.46
N THR A 556 23.74 5.89 -70.30
CA THR A 556 24.85 4.91 -70.29
C THR A 556 26.24 5.53 -70.01
N THR A 557 27.28 4.81 -69.54
CA THR A 557 28.06 3.79 -70.29
C THR A 557 29.07 3.05 -69.37
N LYS A 558 29.52 1.87 -69.82
CA LYS A 558 30.30 0.79 -69.19
C LYS A 558 31.78 1.10 -68.80
N GLU A 559 32.21 0.50 -67.68
CA GLU A 559 33.43 -0.30 -67.34
C GLU A 559 34.71 -0.31 -68.24
N PRO A 560 35.89 -0.83 -67.77
CA PRO A 560 36.36 -1.11 -66.39
C PRO A 560 37.88 -0.85 -66.10
N THR A 561 38.26 -1.06 -64.82
CA THR A 561 39.59 -1.46 -64.25
C THR A 561 40.68 -0.37 -64.13
N THR A 562 41.36 -0.15 -62.98
CA THR A 562 42.04 -1.09 -62.06
C THR A 562 42.21 -0.52 -60.61
N LEU A 563 42.21 -1.43 -59.62
CA LEU A 563 42.40 -1.31 -58.16
C LEU A 563 43.84 -0.88 -57.72
N PRO A 564 44.15 -0.74 -56.41
CA PRO A 564 43.34 -0.31 -55.25
C PRO A 564 44.07 0.74 -54.37
N THR A 565 43.37 1.78 -53.90
CA THR A 565 43.97 2.81 -53.03
C THR A 565 43.51 2.65 -51.58
N LYS A 566 44.47 2.55 -50.66
CA LYS A 566 44.29 2.85 -49.22
C LYS A 566 44.18 4.36 -49.04
N SER A 567 43.14 4.84 -48.36
CA SER A 567 43.17 6.04 -47.48
C SER A 567 41.85 6.20 -46.70
N PRO A 568 41.86 6.90 -45.55
CA PRO A 568 40.96 6.64 -44.43
C PRO A 568 39.84 7.67 -44.22
N THR A 569 38.79 7.16 -43.57
CA THR A 569 37.88 7.76 -42.56
C THR A 569 36.89 8.87 -42.94
N THR A 570 35.63 8.47 -43.11
CA THR A 570 34.45 9.05 -42.42
C THR A 570 33.54 7.90 -41.98
N SER A 571 33.20 7.85 -40.69
CA SER A 571 32.59 6.68 -40.02
C SER A 571 31.08 6.84 -39.84
N PRO A 572 30.24 5.93 -40.35
CA PRO A 572 28.89 5.68 -39.83
C PRO A 572 28.94 4.59 -38.74
N THR A 573 28.30 4.87 -37.60
CA THR A 573 28.22 4.01 -36.41
C THR A 573 27.63 2.63 -36.73
N LYS A 574 28.44 1.61 -36.46
CA LYS A 574 28.15 0.17 -36.55
C LYS A 574 27.14 -0.23 -35.46
N LEU A 575 26.08 -0.95 -35.81
CA LEU A 575 25.32 -1.76 -34.86
C LEU A 575 26.23 -2.89 -34.36
N ASN A 576 26.74 -2.78 -33.14
CA ASN A 576 27.59 -3.78 -32.51
C ASN A 576 26.80 -4.56 -31.46
N PRO A 577 26.52 -5.87 -31.63
CA PRO A 577 25.85 -6.69 -30.63
C PRO A 577 26.83 -7.24 -29.58
N SER A 578 27.72 -6.41 -29.03
CA SER A 578 28.80 -6.88 -28.15
C SER A 578 28.80 -6.32 -26.71
N ASN A 579 27.82 -5.54 -26.27
CA ASN A 579 27.66 -5.27 -24.84
C ASN A 579 26.84 -6.40 -24.18
N VAL A 580 27.56 -7.46 -23.81
CA VAL A 580 27.14 -8.42 -22.79
C VAL A 580 27.93 -8.06 -21.53
N ASP A 581 27.54 -6.98 -20.86
CA ASP A 581 28.05 -6.63 -19.52
C ASP A 581 26.93 -6.30 -18.53
N ASP A 582 25.71 -6.72 -18.84
CA ASP A 582 24.68 -6.99 -17.83
C ASP A 582 23.92 -8.25 -18.24
N GLU A 583 24.06 -9.32 -17.46
CA GLU A 583 23.52 -10.64 -17.79
C GLU A 583 21.98 -10.63 -17.89
N CYS A 584 21.32 -9.57 -17.42
CA CYS A 584 19.88 -9.43 -17.36
C CYS A 584 19.25 -8.16 -17.95
N THR A 585 19.95 -7.50 -18.86
CA THR A 585 19.36 -6.37 -19.60
C THR A 585 18.74 -6.83 -20.93
N GLU A 586 17.52 -6.35 -21.19
CA GLU A 586 16.80 -6.54 -22.46
C GLU A 586 17.47 -5.74 -23.58
N ASN A 587 17.63 -6.34 -24.77
CA ASN A 587 18.18 -5.62 -25.91
C ASN A 587 17.11 -4.72 -26.55
N GLU A 588 17.17 -3.42 -26.29
CA GLU A 588 16.19 -2.43 -26.76
C GLU A 588 16.10 -2.32 -28.29
N ASP A 589 17.15 -2.72 -29.01
CA ASP A 589 17.21 -2.72 -30.47
C ASP A 589 16.65 -4.01 -31.10
N PHE A 590 16.36 -5.04 -30.30
CA PHE A 590 15.90 -6.32 -30.82
C PHE A 590 14.55 -6.19 -31.54
N ARG A 591 14.48 -6.61 -32.80
CA ARG A 591 13.23 -6.72 -33.56
C ARG A 591 13.15 -8.06 -34.30
N PHE A 592 12.20 -8.91 -33.91
CA PHE A 592 12.04 -10.23 -34.52
C PHE A 592 11.59 -10.13 -35.99
N LYS A 593 12.43 -10.62 -36.91
CA LYS A 593 12.27 -10.50 -38.38
C LYS A 593 12.12 -9.05 -38.86
N ASN A 594 12.83 -8.10 -38.23
CA ASN A 594 12.80 -6.67 -38.55
C ASN A 594 11.38 -6.04 -38.50
N LYS A 595 10.46 -6.63 -37.71
CA LYS A 595 9.12 -6.07 -37.52
C LYS A 595 9.11 -5.12 -36.32
N LYS A 596 8.70 -3.86 -36.55
CA LYS A 596 8.67 -2.81 -35.52
C LYS A 596 7.96 -3.21 -34.22
N LYS A 597 6.86 -3.98 -34.30
CA LYS A 597 6.05 -4.44 -33.15
C LYS A 597 6.49 -5.79 -32.54
N LYS A 598 7.72 -6.23 -32.79
CA LYS A 598 8.23 -7.53 -32.30
C LYS A 598 9.54 -7.39 -31.54
N ASP A 599 9.54 -6.46 -30.60
CA ASP A 599 10.55 -6.29 -29.57
C ASP A 599 10.46 -7.38 -28.49
N CYS A 600 11.18 -7.20 -27.39
CA CYS A 600 11.14 -8.14 -26.28
C CYS A 600 9.82 -8.09 -25.50
N ASN A 601 9.15 -6.94 -25.43
CA ASN A 601 7.83 -6.77 -24.82
C ASN A 601 6.75 -7.57 -25.58
N TRP A 602 6.86 -7.68 -26.89
CA TRP A 602 5.99 -8.52 -27.71
C TRP A 602 5.96 -9.99 -27.27
N ILE A 603 7.04 -10.52 -26.67
CA ILE A 603 7.09 -11.91 -26.23
C ILE A 603 6.02 -12.18 -25.16
N VAL A 604 5.87 -11.24 -24.22
CA VAL A 604 4.92 -11.32 -23.12
C VAL A 604 3.53 -10.90 -23.59
N SER A 605 3.41 -9.74 -24.27
CA SER A 605 2.13 -9.18 -24.68
C SER A 605 1.39 -9.99 -25.75
N SER A 606 2.11 -10.75 -26.58
CA SER A 606 1.50 -11.68 -27.53
C SER A 606 0.73 -12.84 -26.87
N THR A 607 0.73 -12.91 -25.54
CA THR A 607 0.10 -13.97 -24.75
C THR A 607 -0.89 -13.49 -23.68
N GLU A 608 -1.10 -12.17 -23.53
CA GLU A 608 -2.01 -11.55 -22.54
C GLU A 608 -3.46 -12.04 -22.66
N LYS A 609 -3.95 -12.26 -23.89
CA LYS A 609 -5.33 -12.75 -24.13
C LYS A 609 -5.55 -14.25 -23.81
N ILE A 610 -4.59 -14.92 -23.18
CA ILE A 610 -4.67 -16.37 -22.88
C ILE A 610 -4.90 -16.56 -21.37
N SER A 611 -6.14 -16.87 -20.99
CA SER A 611 -6.56 -17.07 -19.60
C SER A 611 -5.87 -18.25 -18.89
N LYS A 612 -5.52 -19.32 -19.62
CA LYS A 612 -4.89 -20.52 -19.02
C LYS A 612 -3.36 -20.37 -18.89
N ARG A 613 -2.84 -20.23 -17.66
CA ARG A 613 -1.39 -20.12 -17.31
C ARG A 613 -0.50 -21.14 -18.03
N LYS A 614 -0.91 -22.42 -18.07
CA LYS A 614 -0.16 -23.51 -18.76
C LYS A 614 -0.05 -23.30 -20.28
N LYS A 615 -1.07 -22.71 -20.93
CA LYS A 615 -1.07 -22.39 -22.37
C LYS A 615 -0.20 -21.15 -22.66
N ARG A 616 -0.25 -20.14 -21.77
CA ARG A 616 0.59 -18.92 -21.83
C ARG A 616 2.08 -19.27 -21.81
N ARG A 617 2.53 -20.05 -20.81
CA ARG A 617 3.94 -20.49 -20.68
C ARG A 617 4.42 -21.30 -21.89
N LYS A 618 3.60 -22.18 -22.45
CA LYS A 618 3.95 -22.95 -23.67
C LYS A 618 4.21 -22.03 -24.88
N LYS A 619 3.42 -20.97 -25.04
CA LYS A 619 3.54 -20.02 -26.16
C LYS A 619 4.78 -19.13 -26.04
N VAL A 620 5.04 -18.58 -24.86
CA VAL A 620 6.27 -17.82 -24.55
C VAL A 620 7.51 -18.69 -24.79
N LYS A 621 7.52 -19.92 -24.26
CA LYS A 621 8.60 -20.91 -24.48
C LYS A 621 8.84 -21.22 -25.96
N LYS A 622 7.78 -21.24 -26.79
CA LYS A 622 7.88 -21.43 -28.24
C LYS A 622 8.50 -20.21 -28.94
N ILE A 623 8.21 -19.00 -28.47
CA ILE A 623 8.80 -17.76 -29.01
C ILE A 623 10.28 -17.67 -28.64
N CYS A 624 10.63 -17.81 -27.36
CA CYS A 624 12.00 -17.77 -26.86
C CYS A 624 12.94 -18.77 -27.54
N LYS A 625 12.42 -19.92 -28.00
CA LYS A 625 13.18 -20.94 -28.73
C LYS A 625 13.45 -20.60 -30.20
N LYS A 626 12.75 -19.64 -30.80
CA LYS A 626 12.94 -19.26 -32.21
C LYS A 626 14.34 -18.69 -32.42
N LYS A 627 14.80 -18.75 -33.67
CA LYS A 627 16.10 -18.21 -34.09
C LYS A 627 15.92 -17.05 -35.06
N GLN A 628 16.78 -16.05 -34.96
CA GLN A 628 16.94 -14.98 -35.92
C GLN A 628 18.36 -15.01 -36.50
N LYS A 629 18.50 -14.67 -37.77
CA LYS A 629 19.78 -14.57 -38.46
C LYS A 629 20.29 -13.13 -38.33
N VAL A 630 21.47 -12.96 -37.76
CA VAL A 630 22.21 -11.69 -37.66
C VAL A 630 23.64 -12.01 -38.09
N ASP A 631 24.19 -11.23 -39.02
CA ASP A 631 25.56 -11.42 -39.55
C ASP A 631 25.89 -12.86 -39.96
N GLY A 632 24.95 -13.51 -40.66
CA GLY A 632 25.13 -14.90 -41.10
C GLY A 632 24.84 -15.96 -40.03
N LYS A 633 24.83 -15.63 -38.74
CA LYS A 633 24.69 -16.59 -37.62
C LYS A 633 23.25 -16.63 -37.08
N LYS A 634 22.76 -17.83 -36.77
CA LYS A 634 21.43 -18.04 -36.15
C LYS A 634 21.55 -18.05 -34.63
N GLN A 635 21.03 -17.01 -33.97
CA GLN A 635 20.96 -16.92 -32.51
C GLN A 635 19.52 -17.05 -32.01
N ARG A 636 19.31 -17.48 -30.76
CA ARG A 636 17.98 -17.72 -30.17
C ARG A 636 17.45 -16.48 -29.46
N ILE A 637 16.13 -16.27 -29.51
CA ILE A 637 15.47 -15.05 -29.00
C ILE A 637 15.83 -14.76 -27.54
N TYR A 638 15.91 -15.77 -26.66
CA TYR A 638 16.26 -15.57 -25.25
C TYR A 638 17.67 -14.97 -25.00
N LYS A 639 18.54 -14.89 -26.02
CA LYS A 639 19.85 -14.21 -25.90
C LYS A 639 19.75 -12.69 -26.03
N TRP A 640 18.70 -12.20 -26.69
CA TRP A 640 18.43 -10.77 -26.80
C TRP A 640 17.36 -10.32 -25.81
N CYS A 641 16.47 -11.23 -25.42
CA CYS A 641 15.42 -10.97 -24.45
C CYS A 641 15.52 -11.88 -23.22
N PRO A 642 16.56 -11.72 -22.38
CA PRO A 642 16.86 -12.65 -21.29
C PRO A 642 15.83 -12.62 -20.16
N THR A 643 15.23 -11.46 -19.85
CA THR A 643 14.25 -11.23 -18.78
C THR A 643 12.84 -11.67 -19.21
N ALA A 644 12.40 -11.31 -20.41
CA ALA A 644 11.13 -11.74 -20.99
C ALA A 644 11.05 -13.27 -21.12
N CYS A 645 12.17 -13.92 -21.42
CA CYS A 645 12.28 -15.38 -21.51
C CYS A 645 12.53 -16.08 -20.17
N ALA A 646 12.93 -15.35 -19.12
CA ALA A 646 13.12 -15.90 -17.78
C ALA A 646 11.82 -16.40 -17.16
N THR A 647 10.68 -15.78 -17.48
CA THR A 647 9.32 -16.23 -17.08
C THR A 647 8.99 -17.70 -17.43
N VAL A 648 9.74 -18.29 -18.37
CA VAL A 648 9.64 -19.70 -18.77
C VAL A 648 10.93 -20.50 -18.54
N LYS A 649 11.78 -20.02 -17.63
CA LYS A 649 13.08 -20.59 -17.24
C LYS A 649 14.02 -20.76 -18.43
N MET A 650 14.15 -19.73 -19.26
CA MET A 650 15.04 -19.70 -20.44
C MET A 650 15.87 -18.42 -20.50
N GLY A 651 17.13 -18.54 -20.93
CA GLY A 651 18.05 -17.39 -20.97
C GLY A 651 18.96 -17.37 -19.76
N ALA A 652 19.74 -16.29 -19.65
CA ALA A 652 20.72 -16.11 -18.59
C ALA A 652 20.04 -15.78 -17.24
N CYS A 653 18.93 -15.02 -17.25
CA CYS A 653 18.16 -14.64 -16.06
C CYS A 653 17.23 -15.71 -15.48
N LYS A 654 17.38 -16.98 -15.88
CA LYS A 654 16.47 -18.07 -15.46
C LYS A 654 16.46 -18.34 -13.94
N SER A 655 17.46 -17.86 -13.21
CA SER A 655 17.60 -18.02 -11.75
C SER A 655 17.01 -16.85 -10.96
N LYS A 656 16.63 -15.76 -11.63
CA LYS A 656 16.03 -14.56 -11.03
C LYS A 656 14.49 -14.53 -11.11
N PHE A 657 13.85 -15.59 -11.66
CA PHE A 657 12.41 -15.66 -12.00
C PHE A 657 11.80 -17.06 -11.89
#